data_AF-A0A3R8LFA5-F1
#
_entry.id   AF-A0A3R8LFA5-F1
#
_cell.length_a   1.000
_cell.length_b   1.000
_cell.length_c   1.000
_cell.angle_alpha   90.00
_cell.angle_beta   90.00
_cell.angle_gamma   90.00
#
_symmetry.space_group_name_H-M   'P 1'
#
loop_
_entity.id
_entity.type
_entity.pdbx_description
1 polymer ?
#
loop_
_entity_poly.entity_id
_entity_poly.type
_entity_poly.pdbx_seq_one_letter_code
_entity_poly.pdbx_strand_id
1 'polypeptide(L)'
;MERNGTFRELVQEEKRKLTNEEIFESAFYKEMLLSVAGELTGGTLKKVELVKFPESGWAGKCNTRRVQLNLENRVTASFPSVALKSDSITGFLGHECGHWNFSDFKLRKEYLEGLKKGEWYLHPPNPATESEAEHLEEINGYLEQKHEAAASLLAETASYIQNMLEDVYVEQKMCERYPGSIRRGIRQNRIRNAERIPSLKVQMENGYKPAAILLNLMAQYSLTGTVNNWEDIADRLLEILELVKPVIDTAAASEDAKMRMDATNRILLIIWEVLLEEIQEIEKQQNCQNAGLQEQKEEAQDSSGEPQNQPEEPQNQPEEPQNQPEGTDFQEEQKNQPEDAKKPEHLQSRQSESQSRQERNGQPKESQSQKEEPKNKQEETGRPGASKEKEKQNKQAGTQEQQERQEESQSDSKEDVRQMIEQLRGQLPEFLLEKDGEDVEGNLQRMGEVSKVNALLPDEQVVETRDRLTEYIQEAAEELAKRELEDRFCLELSRELLATEFDGDHRKVKKILKRETKFSRSARLRCTACEDQVRDIMRRMKPRLLPVLSCQGTAMERNLFFGSQMNYQALYDPGKRIFCNLEVRKKINTAVALLIDMSGSMMDQRIKQARLCALCLYEFCRSVGIPILIYGHHTDNKQYRRVQNETVYLHSLAEFDADCNDKYRIAGIEADGCNRDGAAIIFVGEKLAKRPEKIKLLFLISDGFPNASCYRGKEAEADLLQIKEKLEKKRITMLMAAIGEDKEAIQRIYKEGFFDISDLEQLPYILPKQILKYIRR
;
A
#
# COMPACT_ATOMS: atom_id res chain seq x y z
N MET A 1 -6.06 -28.08 18.75
CA MET A 1 -6.39 -26.68 19.07
C MET A 1 -5.17 -25.79 18.89
N GLU A 2 -4.00 -26.16 19.42
CA GLU A 2 -2.74 -25.39 19.38
C GLU A 2 -2.39 -24.81 17.99
N ARG A 3 -2.47 -25.60 16.89
CA ARG A 3 -2.21 -25.09 15.52
C ARG A 3 -3.07 -23.88 15.12
N ASN A 4 -4.28 -23.76 15.66
CA ASN A 4 -5.16 -22.63 15.40
C ASN A 4 -4.82 -21.41 16.30
N GLY A 5 -4.11 -21.63 17.41
CA GLY A 5 -3.49 -20.57 18.21
C GLY A 5 -2.27 -20.01 17.49
N THR A 6 -1.28 -20.86 17.19
CA THR A 6 -0.04 -20.44 16.53
C THR A 6 -0.26 -19.85 15.14
N PHE A 7 -1.25 -20.33 14.37
CA PHE A 7 -1.64 -19.66 13.12
C PHE A 7 -2.21 -18.25 13.36
N ARG A 8 -3.10 -18.06 14.36
CA ARG A 8 -3.64 -16.74 14.69
C ARG A 8 -2.58 -15.78 15.21
N GLU A 9 -1.65 -16.26 16.01
CA GLU A 9 -0.49 -15.50 16.49
C GLU A 9 0.37 -15.04 15.31
N LEU A 10 0.72 -15.94 14.38
CA LEU A 10 1.47 -15.60 13.17
C LEU A 10 0.73 -14.58 12.30
N VAL A 11 -0.59 -14.70 12.14
CA VAL A 11 -1.41 -13.71 11.41
C VAL A 11 -1.37 -12.32 12.08
N GLN A 12 -1.36 -12.25 13.41
CA GLN A 12 -1.16 -10.97 14.12
C GLN A 12 0.28 -10.46 14.05
N GLU A 13 1.26 -11.33 13.84
CA GLU A 13 2.66 -10.97 13.58
C GLU A 13 2.81 -10.36 12.17
N GLU A 14 2.33 -11.04 11.13
CA GLU A 14 2.35 -10.53 9.75
C GLU A 14 1.54 -9.22 9.60
N LYS A 15 0.39 -9.11 10.30
CA LYS A 15 -0.41 -7.87 10.34
C LYS A 15 0.31 -6.67 10.96
N ARG A 16 1.40 -6.90 11.72
CA ARG A 16 2.28 -5.85 12.27
C ARG A 16 3.52 -5.59 11.41
N LYS A 17 3.84 -6.47 10.45
CA LYS A 17 4.95 -6.30 9.50
C LYS A 17 4.53 -5.46 8.29
N LEU A 18 3.27 -5.59 7.85
CA LEU A 18 2.70 -4.80 6.75
C LEU A 18 2.88 -3.29 6.99
N THR A 19 3.57 -2.61 6.07
CA THR A 19 3.87 -1.17 6.21
C THR A 19 2.73 -0.27 5.69
N ASN A 20 2.76 1.02 6.02
CA ASN A 20 1.78 1.98 5.47
C ASN A 20 1.88 2.03 3.93
N GLU A 21 3.09 1.91 3.40
CA GLU A 21 3.42 2.02 1.99
C GLU A 21 2.89 0.79 1.24
N GLU A 22 3.13 -0.43 1.75
CA GLU A 22 2.58 -1.67 1.17
C GLU A 22 1.04 -1.64 1.11
N ILE A 23 0.40 -1.07 2.14
CA ILE A 23 -1.06 -0.97 2.24
C ILE A 23 -1.61 0.11 1.29
N PHE A 24 -1.12 1.34 1.37
CA PHE A 24 -1.67 2.47 0.59
C PHE A 24 -1.20 2.50 -0.87
N GLU A 25 -0.09 1.87 -1.21
CA GLU A 25 0.33 1.70 -2.60
C GLU A 25 -0.24 0.44 -3.27
N SER A 26 -0.96 -0.42 -2.52
CA SER A 26 -1.62 -1.60 -3.06
C SER A 26 -2.60 -1.29 -4.20
N ALA A 27 -2.75 -2.23 -5.13
CA ALA A 27 -3.77 -2.14 -6.17
C ALA A 27 -5.18 -2.05 -5.56
N PHE A 28 -5.45 -2.83 -4.52
CA PHE A 28 -6.73 -2.82 -3.79
C PHE A 28 -7.09 -1.42 -3.27
N TYR A 29 -6.16 -0.72 -2.60
CA TYR A 29 -6.46 0.60 -2.04
C TYR A 29 -6.73 1.65 -3.14
N LYS A 30 -5.95 1.60 -4.23
CA LYS A 30 -6.12 2.46 -5.41
C LYS A 30 -7.45 2.19 -6.13
N GLU A 31 -7.83 0.92 -6.31
CA GLU A 31 -9.11 0.52 -6.90
C GLU A 31 -10.30 0.85 -5.99
N MET A 32 -10.15 0.71 -4.67
CA MET A 32 -11.19 1.09 -3.69
C MET A 32 -11.47 2.60 -3.73
N LEU A 33 -10.42 3.44 -3.69
CA LEU A 33 -10.59 4.89 -3.80
C LEU A 33 -11.12 5.32 -5.18
N LEU A 34 -10.74 4.62 -6.26
CA LEU A 34 -11.30 4.87 -7.59
C LEU A 34 -12.79 4.49 -7.69
N SER A 35 -13.21 3.38 -7.07
CA SER A 35 -14.62 3.00 -6.94
C SER A 35 -15.40 4.13 -6.27
N VAL A 36 -14.94 4.58 -5.10
CA VAL A 36 -15.55 5.68 -4.35
C VAL A 36 -15.58 6.97 -5.17
N ALA A 37 -14.47 7.39 -5.81
CA ALA A 37 -14.44 8.59 -6.64
C ALA A 37 -15.47 8.53 -7.80
N GLY A 38 -15.64 7.36 -8.42
CA GLY A 38 -16.66 7.12 -9.43
C GLY A 38 -18.08 7.17 -8.86
N GLU A 39 -18.33 6.52 -7.74
CA GLU A 39 -19.62 6.52 -7.02
C GLU A 39 -20.04 7.93 -6.61
N LEU A 40 -19.14 8.72 -6.03
CA LEU A 40 -19.40 10.10 -5.60
C LEU A 40 -19.66 11.07 -6.76
N THR A 41 -19.21 10.77 -7.99
CA THR A 41 -19.30 11.69 -9.14
C THR A 41 -20.08 11.13 -10.34
N GLY A 42 -20.95 10.16 -10.11
CA GLY A 42 -21.82 9.58 -11.16
C GLY A 42 -21.06 8.84 -12.28
N GLY A 43 -19.82 8.42 -12.01
CA GLY A 43 -18.94 7.75 -12.96
C GLY A 43 -18.14 8.67 -13.88
N THR A 44 -18.14 9.99 -13.64
CA THR A 44 -17.36 10.93 -14.47
C THR A 44 -15.86 10.89 -14.16
N LEU A 45 -15.46 10.91 -12.88
CA LEU A 45 -14.05 10.73 -12.49
C LEU A 45 -13.60 9.28 -12.75
N LYS A 46 -12.50 9.13 -13.51
CA LYS A 46 -11.99 7.83 -13.97
C LYS A 46 -10.52 7.58 -13.61
N LYS A 47 -9.94 8.43 -12.77
CA LYS A 47 -8.59 8.26 -12.22
C LYS A 47 -8.50 8.85 -10.81
N VAL A 48 -7.94 8.07 -9.89
CA VAL A 48 -7.40 8.57 -8.61
C VAL A 48 -5.89 8.36 -8.65
N GLU A 49 -5.13 9.36 -8.20
CA GLU A 49 -3.68 9.38 -8.26
C GLU A 49 -3.09 9.71 -6.89
N LEU A 50 -2.45 8.73 -6.26
CA LEU A 50 -1.86 8.87 -4.94
C LEU A 50 -0.42 9.37 -5.08
N VAL A 51 -0.10 10.47 -4.41
CA VAL A 51 1.21 11.13 -4.46
C VAL A 51 1.80 11.32 -3.06
N LYS A 52 3.08 11.67 -2.99
CA LYS A 52 3.86 11.83 -1.76
C LYS A 52 4.66 13.12 -1.83
N PHE A 53 4.14 14.17 -1.20
CA PHE A 53 4.74 15.51 -1.17
C PHE A 53 4.64 16.08 0.26
N PRO A 54 5.52 15.67 1.20
CA PRO A 54 5.40 16.02 2.61
C PRO A 54 5.57 17.53 2.88
N GLU A 55 6.41 18.20 2.09
CA GLU A 55 6.63 19.65 2.19
C GLU A 55 5.51 20.50 1.58
N SER A 56 4.54 19.89 0.89
CA SER A 56 3.38 20.61 0.36
C SER A 56 2.18 20.44 1.27
N GLY A 57 1.63 21.53 1.81
CA GLY A 57 0.43 21.47 2.66
C GLY A 57 -0.89 21.31 1.90
N TRP A 58 -0.89 20.97 0.61
CA TRP A 58 -2.11 20.55 -0.07
C TRP A 58 -2.37 19.05 0.19
N ALA A 59 -3.65 18.71 0.39
CA ALA A 59 -4.08 17.37 0.77
C ALA A 59 -4.76 16.60 -0.38
N GLY A 60 -5.63 17.28 -1.13
CA GLY A 60 -6.16 16.82 -2.42
C GLY A 60 -6.02 17.90 -3.50
N LYS A 61 -6.23 17.51 -4.77
CA LYS A 61 -6.56 18.40 -5.91
C LYS A 61 -7.38 17.65 -6.97
N CYS A 62 -8.57 18.14 -7.29
CA CYS A 62 -9.46 17.61 -8.34
C CYS A 62 -9.39 18.44 -9.62
N ASN A 63 -9.27 17.78 -10.77
CA ASN A 63 -9.46 18.40 -12.09
C ASN A 63 -10.43 17.60 -12.97
N THR A 64 -10.63 18.01 -14.22
CA THR A 64 -11.60 17.45 -15.19
C THR A 64 -11.51 15.94 -15.45
N ARG A 65 -10.44 15.26 -15.02
CA ARG A 65 -10.21 13.83 -15.31
C ARG A 65 -9.68 13.00 -14.15
N ARG A 66 -9.14 13.63 -13.10
CA ARG A 66 -8.54 12.94 -11.94
C ARG A 66 -8.73 13.71 -10.64
N VAL A 67 -8.76 12.96 -9.54
CA VAL A 67 -8.40 13.46 -8.21
C VAL A 67 -6.97 13.02 -7.90
N GLN A 68 -6.14 13.94 -7.42
CA GLN A 68 -4.85 13.64 -6.82
C GLN A 68 -4.97 13.75 -5.30
N LEU A 69 -4.37 12.81 -4.55
CA LEU A 69 -4.38 12.79 -3.08
C LEU A 69 -2.96 12.65 -2.56
N ASN A 70 -2.52 13.59 -1.71
CA ASN A 70 -1.21 13.57 -1.08
C ASN A 70 -1.25 12.73 0.21
N LEU A 71 -0.67 11.53 0.15
CA LEU A 71 -0.63 10.56 1.27
C LEU A 71 0.18 11.06 2.48
N GLU A 72 1.12 11.97 2.23
CA GLU A 72 2.07 12.49 3.22
C GLU A 72 1.75 13.92 3.65
N ASN A 73 0.55 14.43 3.32
CA ASN A 73 0.11 15.75 3.77
C ASN A 73 0.10 15.84 5.31
N ARG A 74 0.34 17.06 5.82
CA ARG A 74 0.53 17.37 7.25
C ARG A 74 -0.63 16.92 8.16
N VAL A 75 -1.84 16.74 7.61
CA VAL A 75 -3.03 16.25 8.33
C VAL A 75 -3.01 14.72 8.38
N THR A 76 -2.94 14.04 7.23
CA THR A 76 -2.86 12.57 7.14
C THR A 76 -1.67 12.01 7.92
N ALA A 77 -0.50 12.63 7.80
CA ALA A 77 0.73 12.22 8.47
C ALA A 77 0.61 12.19 10.01
N SER A 78 -0.24 13.06 10.58
CA SER A 78 -0.44 13.21 12.02
C SER A 78 -1.28 12.10 12.69
N PHE A 79 -1.85 11.17 11.91
CA PHE A 79 -2.68 10.09 12.46
C PHE A 79 -1.86 8.82 12.72
N PRO A 80 -1.93 8.23 13.93
CA PRO A 80 -1.00 7.17 14.35
C PRO A 80 -1.32 5.78 13.79
N SER A 81 -2.48 5.57 13.16
CA SER A 81 -2.91 4.25 12.67
C SER A 81 -3.40 4.28 11.23
N VAL A 82 -3.22 3.16 10.53
CA VAL A 82 -3.65 2.94 9.14
C VAL A 82 -5.13 3.27 8.94
N ALA A 83 -6.00 2.91 9.90
CA ALA A 83 -7.43 3.19 9.82
C ALA A 83 -7.74 4.70 9.88
N LEU A 84 -7.08 5.45 10.77
CA LEU A 84 -7.26 6.90 10.88
C LEU A 84 -6.66 7.65 9.67
N LYS A 85 -5.52 7.18 9.15
CA LYS A 85 -4.95 7.67 7.88
C LYS A 85 -5.88 7.40 6.69
N SER A 86 -6.46 6.19 6.62
CA SER A 86 -7.40 5.81 5.57
C SER A 86 -8.69 6.64 5.60
N ASP A 87 -9.26 6.89 6.78
CA ASP A 87 -10.40 7.80 6.92
C ASP A 87 -10.00 9.23 6.52
N SER A 88 -8.82 9.72 6.91
CA SER A 88 -8.33 11.05 6.51
C SER A 88 -8.22 11.20 4.98
N ILE A 89 -7.60 10.24 4.30
CA ILE A 89 -7.49 10.20 2.82
C ILE A 89 -8.87 10.07 2.17
N THR A 90 -9.78 9.26 2.75
CA THR A 90 -11.17 9.14 2.27
C THR A 90 -11.94 10.45 2.48
N GLY A 91 -11.67 11.18 3.56
CA GLY A 91 -12.24 12.50 3.84
C GLY A 91 -11.81 13.54 2.81
N PHE A 92 -10.51 13.59 2.48
CA PHE A 92 -10.01 14.44 1.40
C PHE A 92 -10.61 14.06 0.04
N LEU A 93 -10.73 12.76 -0.28
CA LEU A 93 -11.45 12.34 -1.49
C LEU A 93 -12.92 12.83 -1.49
N GLY A 94 -13.58 12.79 -0.34
CA GLY A 94 -14.94 13.32 -0.16
C GLY A 94 -15.02 14.83 -0.39
N HIS A 95 -14.10 15.61 0.18
CA HIS A 95 -13.95 17.06 -0.03
C HIS A 95 -13.76 17.38 -1.53
N GLU A 96 -12.78 16.74 -2.18
CA GLU A 96 -12.48 16.91 -3.63
C GLU A 96 -13.68 16.57 -4.54
N CYS A 97 -14.35 15.45 -4.29
CA CYS A 97 -15.55 15.06 -5.02
C CYS A 97 -16.78 15.94 -4.65
N GLY A 98 -16.76 16.61 -3.49
CA GLY A 98 -17.74 17.60 -3.11
C GLY A 98 -17.62 18.87 -3.96
N HIS A 99 -16.41 19.44 -4.07
CA HIS A 99 -16.15 20.59 -4.95
C HIS A 99 -16.43 20.27 -6.43
N TRP A 100 -16.23 19.01 -6.86
CA TRP A 100 -16.68 18.55 -8.16
C TRP A 100 -18.20 18.63 -8.36
N ASN A 101 -18.98 18.33 -7.32
CA ASN A 101 -20.44 18.22 -7.37
C ASN A 101 -21.19 19.53 -7.06
N PHE A 102 -20.56 20.50 -6.38
CA PHE A 102 -21.30 21.60 -5.74
C PHE A 102 -20.74 23.02 -5.94
N SER A 103 -19.46 23.18 -6.33
CA SER A 103 -18.81 24.50 -6.35
C SER A 103 -18.82 25.18 -7.73
N ASP A 104 -19.26 26.45 -7.77
CA ASP A 104 -19.19 27.28 -8.98
C ASP A 104 -17.89 28.10 -9.03
N PHE A 105 -16.85 27.45 -9.53
CA PHE A 105 -15.54 28.06 -9.79
C PHE A 105 -15.58 29.23 -10.78
N LYS A 106 -16.61 29.31 -11.64
CA LYS A 106 -16.77 30.43 -12.56
C LYS A 106 -17.31 31.65 -11.82
N LEU A 107 -18.38 31.48 -11.03
CA LEU A 107 -18.94 32.54 -10.19
C LEU A 107 -17.88 33.10 -9.24
N ARG A 108 -17.11 32.22 -8.57
CA ARG A 108 -15.97 32.59 -7.71
C ARG A 108 -14.93 33.43 -8.46
N LYS A 109 -14.55 33.02 -9.68
CA LYS A 109 -13.58 33.75 -10.49
C LYS A 109 -14.10 35.14 -10.89
N GLU A 110 -15.33 35.24 -11.37
CA GLU A 110 -15.93 36.53 -11.73
C GLU A 110 -16.06 37.47 -10.52
N TYR A 111 -16.40 36.92 -9.35
CA TYR A 111 -16.46 37.62 -8.07
C TYR A 111 -15.11 38.25 -7.65
N LEU A 112 -14.05 37.43 -7.58
CA LEU A 112 -12.72 37.91 -7.19
C LEU A 112 -12.08 38.82 -8.24
N GLU A 113 -12.39 38.63 -9.52
CA GLU A 113 -12.02 39.56 -10.58
C GLU A 113 -12.75 40.91 -10.49
N GLY A 114 -13.98 40.97 -9.95
CA GLY A 114 -14.72 42.21 -9.72
C GLY A 114 -14.08 43.07 -8.64
N LEU A 115 -13.83 42.48 -7.45
CA LEU A 115 -13.18 43.18 -6.34
C LEU A 115 -11.81 43.76 -6.73
N LYS A 116 -10.99 42.99 -7.47
CA LYS A 116 -9.70 43.46 -8.00
C LYS A 116 -9.78 44.60 -9.03
N LYS A 117 -10.97 44.94 -9.53
CA LYS A 117 -11.21 46.08 -10.47
C LYS A 117 -11.77 47.32 -9.77
N GLY A 118 -12.15 47.20 -8.50
CA GLY A 118 -12.88 48.22 -7.73
C GLY A 118 -14.41 48.04 -7.74
N GLU A 119 -14.92 46.85 -8.09
CA GLU A 119 -16.35 46.62 -8.32
C GLU A 119 -16.93 45.54 -7.38
N TRP A 120 -18.00 45.87 -6.63
CA TRP A 120 -18.79 44.88 -5.92
C TRP A 120 -19.52 43.96 -6.90
N TYR A 121 -19.19 42.67 -6.91
CA TYR A 121 -19.89 41.66 -7.70
C TYR A 121 -21.21 41.25 -7.01
N LEU A 122 -22.22 40.90 -7.82
CA LEU A 122 -23.66 40.84 -7.47
C LEU A 122 -24.23 42.21 -7.05
N HIS A 123 -23.95 42.65 -5.83
CA HIS A 123 -24.31 43.96 -5.28
C HIS A 123 -23.47 44.28 -4.04
N PRO A 124 -23.31 45.56 -3.65
CA PRO A 124 -22.72 45.93 -2.37
C PRO A 124 -23.44 45.26 -1.19
N PRO A 125 -22.75 45.03 -0.06
CA PRO A 125 -23.37 44.51 1.15
C PRO A 125 -24.37 45.51 1.74
N ASN A 126 -25.47 45.00 2.31
CA ASN A 126 -26.41 45.84 3.05
C ASN A 126 -25.88 46.10 4.48
N PRO A 127 -25.81 47.37 4.94
CA PRO A 127 -25.53 47.69 6.33
C PRO A 127 -26.76 47.45 7.21
N ALA A 128 -26.51 47.04 8.46
CA ALA A 128 -27.51 46.80 9.51
C ALA A 128 -27.43 47.83 10.65
N THR A 129 -26.34 48.60 10.73
CA THR A 129 -26.12 49.69 11.70
C THR A 129 -25.71 50.98 10.98
N GLU A 130 -25.68 52.11 11.70
CA GLU A 130 -25.23 53.38 11.16
C GLU A 130 -23.72 53.38 10.86
N SER A 131 -22.87 52.82 11.75
CA SER A 131 -21.42 52.73 11.46
C SER A 131 -21.10 51.77 10.32
N GLU A 132 -21.88 50.70 10.11
CA GLU A 132 -21.72 49.86 8.91
C GLU A 132 -22.11 50.59 7.63
N ALA A 133 -22.95 51.62 7.67
CA ALA A 133 -23.21 52.48 6.52
C ALA A 133 -22.02 53.41 6.25
N GLU A 134 -21.42 53.97 7.30
CA GLU A 134 -20.19 54.76 7.22
C GLU A 134 -19.03 53.93 6.65
N HIS A 135 -18.82 52.70 7.15
CA HIS A 135 -17.82 51.74 6.63
C HIS A 135 -18.04 51.42 5.14
N LEU A 136 -19.30 51.34 4.69
CA LEU A 136 -19.61 51.09 3.28
C LEU A 136 -19.26 52.31 2.40
N GLU A 137 -19.50 53.53 2.86
CA GLU A 137 -19.05 54.74 2.16
C GLU A 137 -17.52 54.82 2.09
N GLU A 138 -16.79 54.47 3.17
CA GLU A 138 -15.33 54.38 3.17
C GLU A 138 -14.79 53.35 2.18
N ILE A 139 -15.30 52.10 2.21
CA ILE A 139 -14.87 51.04 1.28
C ILE A 139 -15.11 51.49 -0.17
N ASN A 140 -16.29 52.03 -0.47
CA ASN A 140 -16.59 52.53 -1.81
C ASN A 140 -15.64 53.67 -2.21
N GLY A 141 -15.30 54.57 -1.30
CA GLY A 141 -14.29 55.62 -1.52
C GLY A 141 -12.91 55.05 -1.88
N TYR A 142 -12.43 54.02 -1.19
CA TYR A 142 -11.15 53.35 -1.50
C TYR A 142 -11.21 52.58 -2.84
N LEU A 143 -12.34 51.93 -3.17
CA LEU A 143 -12.54 51.19 -4.42
C LEU A 143 -12.68 52.11 -5.64
N GLU A 144 -13.42 53.22 -5.53
CA GLU A 144 -13.56 54.23 -6.60
C GLU A 144 -12.22 54.91 -6.92
N GLN A 145 -11.41 55.19 -5.88
CA GLN A 145 -10.04 55.68 -6.02
C GLN A 145 -9.06 54.61 -6.56
N LYS A 146 -9.48 53.35 -6.64
CA LYS A 146 -8.68 52.18 -7.06
C LYS A 146 -7.39 52.01 -6.25
N HIS A 147 -7.49 52.22 -4.94
CA HIS A 147 -6.36 52.18 -4.04
C HIS A 147 -5.75 50.76 -3.98
N GLU A 148 -4.53 50.60 -4.48
CA GLU A 148 -3.95 49.27 -4.76
C GLU A 148 -3.82 48.38 -3.52
N ALA A 149 -3.42 48.94 -2.36
CA ALA A 149 -3.37 48.21 -1.08
C ALA A 149 -4.76 47.69 -0.64
N ALA A 150 -5.75 48.59 -0.52
CA ALA A 150 -7.11 48.26 -0.10
C ALA A 150 -7.78 47.25 -1.04
N ALA A 151 -7.70 47.45 -2.37
CA ALA A 151 -8.28 46.53 -3.34
C ALA A 151 -7.61 45.14 -3.33
N SER A 152 -6.29 45.08 -3.09
CA SER A 152 -5.56 43.80 -2.96
C SER A 152 -5.93 43.08 -1.66
N LEU A 153 -5.97 43.79 -0.53
CA LEU A 153 -6.32 43.24 0.78
C LEU A 153 -7.76 42.73 0.78
N LEU A 154 -8.73 43.55 0.34
CA LEU A 154 -10.13 43.15 0.22
C LEU A 154 -10.29 41.91 -0.68
N ALA A 155 -9.61 41.85 -1.83
CA ALA A 155 -9.74 40.70 -2.73
C ALA A 155 -9.07 39.42 -2.20
N GLU A 156 -7.97 39.51 -1.45
CA GLU A 156 -7.32 38.35 -0.82
C GLU A 156 -8.14 37.85 0.38
N THR A 157 -8.58 38.76 1.25
CA THR A 157 -9.48 38.46 2.37
C THR A 157 -10.80 37.88 1.87
N ALA A 158 -11.35 38.40 0.77
CA ALA A 158 -12.52 37.82 0.12
C ALA A 158 -12.26 36.40 -0.42
N SER A 159 -11.10 36.16 -1.05
CA SER A 159 -10.72 34.83 -1.54
C SER A 159 -10.68 33.80 -0.39
N TYR A 160 -10.06 34.17 0.73
CA TYR A 160 -9.97 33.35 1.93
C TYR A 160 -11.34 33.06 2.56
N ILE A 161 -12.17 34.09 2.77
CA ILE A 161 -13.50 33.95 3.36
C ILE A 161 -14.41 33.12 2.43
N GLN A 162 -14.37 33.37 1.12
CA GLN A 162 -15.18 32.64 0.16
C GLN A 162 -14.80 31.15 0.12
N ASN A 163 -13.49 30.81 0.13
CA ASN A 163 -13.02 29.44 0.25
C ASN A 163 -13.55 28.79 1.54
N MET A 164 -13.38 29.45 2.68
CA MET A 164 -13.87 28.96 3.98
C MET A 164 -15.39 28.67 3.96
N LEU A 165 -16.21 29.57 3.39
CA LEU A 165 -17.66 29.36 3.28
C LEU A 165 -18.04 28.24 2.30
N GLU A 166 -17.30 28.12 1.19
CA GLU A 166 -17.52 27.09 0.18
C GLU A 166 -17.17 25.69 0.70
N ASP A 167 -15.99 25.52 1.29
CA ASP A 167 -15.53 24.27 1.92
C ASP A 167 -16.54 23.79 2.97
N VAL A 168 -17.01 24.70 3.82
CA VAL A 168 -17.93 24.36 4.92
C VAL A 168 -19.26 23.83 4.39
N TYR A 169 -19.82 24.49 3.37
CA TYR A 169 -21.03 24.06 2.66
C TYR A 169 -20.83 22.73 1.93
N VAL A 170 -19.77 22.61 1.14
CA VAL A 170 -19.42 21.42 0.34
C VAL A 170 -19.28 20.20 1.24
N GLU A 171 -18.49 20.30 2.29
CA GLU A 171 -18.25 19.22 3.23
C GLU A 171 -19.48 18.90 4.10
N GLN A 172 -20.35 19.88 4.39
CA GLN A 172 -21.63 19.61 5.03
C GLN A 172 -22.51 18.75 4.11
N LYS A 173 -22.69 19.14 2.84
CA LYS A 173 -23.45 18.35 1.86
C LYS A 173 -22.87 16.95 1.66
N MET A 174 -21.54 16.81 1.66
CA MET A 174 -20.89 15.49 1.62
C MET A 174 -21.07 14.69 2.91
N CYS A 175 -21.13 15.33 4.09
CA CYS A 175 -21.43 14.65 5.36
C CYS A 175 -22.90 14.21 5.48
N GLU A 176 -23.82 14.98 4.91
CA GLU A 176 -25.25 14.67 4.83
C GLU A 176 -25.47 13.49 3.87
N ARG A 177 -25.02 13.61 2.61
CA ARG A 177 -25.24 12.62 1.55
C ARG A 177 -24.45 11.32 1.71
N TYR A 178 -23.26 11.37 2.33
CA TYR A 178 -22.34 10.22 2.43
C TYR A 178 -21.95 9.87 3.88
N PRO A 179 -22.88 9.23 4.64
CA PRO A 179 -22.55 8.54 5.88
C PRO A 179 -21.41 7.51 5.72
N GLY A 180 -20.73 7.23 6.82
CA GLY A 180 -19.61 6.27 6.88
C GLY A 180 -18.24 6.95 6.83
N SER A 181 -17.28 6.35 6.11
CA SER A 181 -15.91 6.84 5.99
C SER A 181 -15.80 8.27 5.45
N ILE A 182 -16.69 8.70 4.55
CA ILE A 182 -16.65 10.06 3.99
C ILE A 182 -16.93 11.08 5.11
N ARG A 183 -18.12 11.02 5.73
CA ARG A 183 -18.47 11.85 6.90
C ARG A 183 -17.45 11.76 8.05
N ARG A 184 -16.93 10.57 8.36
CA ARG A 184 -15.91 10.41 9.42
C ARG A 184 -14.60 11.10 9.04
N GLY A 185 -14.10 10.86 7.83
CA GLY A 185 -12.86 11.43 7.32
C GLY A 185 -12.89 12.94 7.29
N ILE A 186 -13.95 13.52 6.71
CA ILE A 186 -14.16 14.99 6.67
C ILE A 186 -14.14 15.57 8.08
N ARG A 187 -14.95 15.05 9.00
CA ARG A 187 -15.00 15.54 10.40
C ARG A 187 -13.68 15.37 11.15
N GLN A 188 -12.96 14.27 10.91
CA GLN A 188 -11.64 14.02 11.49
C GLN A 188 -10.59 15.02 10.96
N ASN A 189 -10.66 15.36 9.67
CA ASN A 189 -9.79 16.35 9.05
C ASN A 189 -10.11 17.77 9.53
N ARG A 190 -11.39 18.16 9.64
CA ARG A 190 -11.82 19.46 10.21
C ARG A 190 -11.25 19.70 11.60
N ILE A 191 -11.43 18.73 12.51
CA ILE A 191 -10.90 18.81 13.88
C ILE A 191 -9.38 18.94 13.84
N ARG A 192 -8.68 18.11 13.08
CA ARG A 192 -7.21 18.14 12.99
C ARG A 192 -6.67 19.39 12.29
N ASN A 193 -7.45 20.05 11.43
CA ASN A 193 -7.11 21.35 10.86
C ASN A 193 -7.24 22.46 11.90
N ALA A 194 -8.36 22.50 12.64
CA ALA A 194 -8.57 23.49 13.70
C ALA A 194 -7.55 23.36 14.85
N GLU A 195 -7.18 22.13 15.25
CA GLU A 195 -6.09 21.85 16.21
C GLU A 195 -4.72 22.37 15.77
N ARG A 196 -4.53 22.69 14.48
CA ARG A 196 -3.28 23.24 13.92
C ARG A 196 -3.28 24.76 13.79
N ILE A 197 -4.42 25.43 14.00
CA ILE A 197 -4.49 26.88 14.10
C ILE A 197 -4.20 27.25 15.56
N PRO A 198 -3.21 28.12 15.87
CA PRO A 198 -2.85 28.40 17.26
C PRO A 198 -3.98 29.03 18.08
N SER A 199 -3.94 28.91 19.42
CA SER A 199 -4.89 29.61 20.29
C SER A 199 -4.76 31.13 20.14
N LEU A 200 -5.82 31.88 20.47
CA LEU A 200 -5.84 33.34 20.41
C LEU A 200 -4.59 33.94 21.07
N LYS A 201 -4.27 33.47 22.29
CA LYS A 201 -3.08 33.86 23.04
C LYS A 201 -1.79 33.65 22.25
N VAL A 202 -1.60 32.47 21.68
CA VAL A 202 -0.36 32.13 20.97
C VAL A 202 -0.20 32.94 19.68
N GLN A 203 -1.30 33.33 19.02
CA GLN A 203 -1.23 34.24 17.87
C GLN A 203 -0.78 35.64 18.30
N MET A 204 -1.35 36.19 19.38
CA MET A 204 -0.95 37.49 19.93
C MET A 204 0.52 37.50 20.40
N GLU A 205 0.95 36.47 21.14
CA GLU A 205 2.34 36.35 21.63
C GLU A 205 3.37 36.20 20.51
N ASN A 206 2.98 35.71 19.33
CA ASN A 206 3.84 35.61 18.14
C ASN A 206 3.68 36.81 17.18
N GLY A 207 3.01 37.89 17.56
CA GLY A 207 2.87 39.10 16.74
C GLY A 207 2.04 38.91 15.48
N TYR A 208 0.97 38.10 15.54
CA TYR A 208 0.03 37.98 14.43
C TYR A 208 -0.75 39.29 14.26
N LYS A 209 -0.99 39.66 13.00
CA LYS A 209 -1.75 40.83 12.60
C LYS A 209 -3.23 40.68 13.00
N PRO A 210 -3.91 41.73 13.53
CA PRO A 210 -5.33 41.66 13.90
C PRO A 210 -6.24 41.04 12.84
N ALA A 211 -6.04 41.37 11.56
CA ALA A 211 -6.77 40.77 10.45
C ALA A 211 -6.54 39.25 10.34
N ALA A 212 -5.28 38.80 10.47
CA ALA A 212 -4.94 37.38 10.45
C ALA A 212 -5.55 36.62 11.65
N ILE A 213 -5.52 37.21 12.85
CA ILE A 213 -6.12 36.64 14.06
C ILE A 213 -7.63 36.41 13.87
N LEU A 214 -8.35 37.42 13.38
CA LEU A 214 -9.80 37.33 13.16
C LEU A 214 -10.15 36.26 12.11
N LEU A 215 -9.41 36.21 11.00
CA LEU A 215 -9.59 35.20 9.95
C LEU A 215 -9.23 33.77 10.42
N ASN A 216 -8.27 33.63 11.32
CA ASN A 216 -7.94 32.36 11.99
C ASN A 216 -9.05 31.92 12.96
N LEU A 217 -9.63 32.84 13.74
CA LEU A 217 -10.77 32.57 14.62
C LEU A 217 -12.03 32.17 13.82
N MET A 218 -12.31 32.86 12.72
CA MET A 218 -13.40 32.51 11.79
C MET A 218 -13.21 31.10 11.20
N ALA A 219 -11.98 30.72 10.83
CA ALA A 219 -11.68 29.38 10.34
C ALA A 219 -11.79 28.29 11.43
N GLN A 220 -11.39 28.56 12.67
CA GLN A 220 -11.63 27.63 13.79
C GLN A 220 -13.13 27.41 14.02
N TYR A 221 -13.91 28.50 14.01
CA TYR A 221 -15.35 28.45 14.18
C TYR A 221 -16.03 27.67 13.06
N SER A 222 -15.72 27.96 11.80
CA SER A 222 -16.37 27.32 10.65
C SER A 222 -16.04 25.81 10.53
N LEU A 223 -14.86 25.39 10.98
CA LEU A 223 -14.47 23.98 11.04
C LEU A 223 -15.11 23.21 12.20
N THR A 224 -15.38 23.84 13.36
CA THR A 224 -15.71 23.11 14.61
C THR A 224 -16.94 23.57 15.37
N GLY A 225 -17.49 24.76 15.06
CA GLY A 225 -18.48 25.48 15.87
C GLY A 225 -17.92 26.21 17.09
N THR A 226 -16.59 26.23 17.27
CA THR A 226 -15.89 26.75 18.46
C THR A 226 -14.58 27.46 18.10
N VAL A 227 -14.04 28.27 19.01
CA VAL A 227 -12.72 28.90 18.87
C VAL A 227 -11.78 28.56 20.04
N ASN A 228 -10.48 28.56 19.76
CA ASN A 228 -9.42 28.13 20.66
C ASN A 228 -8.98 29.30 21.57
N ASN A 229 -9.79 29.54 22.60
CA ASN A 229 -9.56 30.53 23.67
C ASN A 229 -9.83 29.90 25.05
N TRP A 230 -9.04 28.89 25.43
CA TRP A 230 -9.12 28.25 26.75
C TRP A 230 -8.55 29.15 27.86
N GLU A 231 -7.80 30.17 27.45
CA GLU A 231 -7.14 31.18 28.27
C GLU A 231 -8.08 32.30 28.74
N ASP A 232 -9.35 32.28 28.31
CA ASP A 232 -10.44 33.22 28.67
C ASP A 232 -10.07 34.70 28.42
N ILE A 233 -9.36 34.95 27.31
CA ILE A 233 -8.98 36.30 26.89
C ILE A 233 -10.20 37.00 26.32
N ALA A 234 -10.55 38.16 26.89
CA ALA A 234 -11.51 39.09 26.31
C ALA A 234 -10.78 40.06 25.36
N ASP A 235 -11.23 40.11 24.10
CA ASP A 235 -10.61 40.92 23.03
C ASP A 235 -11.69 41.38 22.03
N ARG A 236 -11.51 42.58 21.44
CA ARG A 236 -12.42 43.18 20.44
C ARG A 236 -12.67 42.26 19.24
N LEU A 237 -11.67 41.47 18.84
CA LEU A 237 -11.80 40.53 17.72
C LEU A 237 -12.82 39.41 18.00
N LEU A 238 -13.08 39.07 19.27
CA LEU A 238 -14.14 38.12 19.64
C LEU A 238 -15.53 38.75 19.55
N GLU A 239 -15.68 40.03 19.90
CA GLU A 239 -16.95 40.74 19.74
C GLU A 239 -17.34 40.85 18.26
N ILE A 240 -16.37 41.17 17.39
CA ILE A 240 -16.55 41.17 15.93
C ILE A 240 -16.87 39.75 15.42
N LEU A 241 -16.23 38.71 15.96
CA LEU A 241 -16.54 37.32 15.60
C LEU A 241 -18.00 36.95 15.90
N GLU A 242 -18.58 37.35 17.05
CA GLU A 242 -19.99 37.06 17.36
C GLU A 242 -20.96 37.69 16.34
N LEU A 243 -20.61 38.84 15.74
CA LEU A 243 -21.37 39.46 14.63
C LEU A 243 -21.25 38.69 13.31
N VAL A 244 -20.10 38.04 13.09
CA VAL A 244 -19.79 37.26 11.88
C VAL A 244 -20.42 35.85 11.89
N LYS A 245 -20.52 35.18 13.05
CA LYS A 245 -21.02 33.80 13.15
C LYS A 245 -22.37 33.55 12.45
N PRO A 246 -23.44 34.36 12.64
CA PRO A 246 -24.73 34.12 11.99
C PRO A 246 -24.66 34.22 10.46
N VAL A 247 -23.70 34.98 9.93
CA VAL A 247 -23.45 35.11 8.48
C VAL A 247 -22.77 33.84 7.94
N ILE A 248 -21.80 33.29 8.68
CA ILE A 248 -21.17 31.99 8.37
C ILE A 248 -22.21 30.87 8.39
N ASP A 249 -23.02 30.78 9.45
CA ASP A 249 -24.04 29.73 9.61
C ASP A 249 -25.10 29.78 8.48
N THR A 250 -25.53 30.99 8.12
CA THR A 250 -26.51 31.19 7.02
C THR A 250 -25.92 30.82 5.66
N ALA A 251 -24.64 31.15 5.41
CA ALA A 251 -23.94 30.80 4.18
C ALA A 251 -23.70 29.28 4.06
N ALA A 252 -23.32 28.62 5.15
CA ALA A 252 -23.12 27.17 5.21
C ALA A 252 -24.40 26.38 4.90
N ALA A 253 -25.57 26.91 5.27
CA ALA A 253 -26.87 26.32 4.97
C ALA A 253 -27.39 26.60 3.54
N SER A 254 -26.81 27.57 2.81
CA SER A 254 -27.30 28.01 1.50
C SER A 254 -26.78 27.18 0.34
N GLU A 255 -27.68 26.58 -0.43
CA GLU A 255 -27.34 25.90 -1.68
C GLU A 255 -26.91 26.86 -2.80
N ASP A 256 -27.52 28.06 -2.88
CA ASP A 256 -27.12 29.07 -3.87
C ASP A 256 -25.72 29.62 -3.53
N ALA A 257 -24.81 29.48 -4.50
CA ALA A 257 -23.45 30.00 -4.41
C ALA A 257 -23.41 31.54 -4.38
N LYS A 258 -24.43 32.23 -4.92
CA LYS A 258 -24.53 33.70 -4.84
C LYS A 258 -24.65 34.19 -3.41
N MET A 259 -25.53 33.57 -2.62
CA MET A 259 -25.68 33.87 -1.19
C MET A 259 -24.36 33.69 -0.41
N ARG A 260 -23.44 32.82 -0.86
CA ARG A 260 -22.11 32.65 -0.26
C ARG A 260 -21.13 33.78 -0.67
N MET A 261 -21.28 34.35 -1.88
CA MET A 261 -20.60 35.58 -2.29
C MET A 261 -21.17 36.81 -1.53
N ASP A 262 -22.49 36.89 -1.39
CA ASP A 262 -23.17 37.96 -0.64
C ASP A 262 -22.82 37.92 0.85
N ALA A 263 -22.71 36.72 1.42
CA ALA A 263 -22.16 36.51 2.76
C ALA A 263 -20.70 36.96 2.89
N THR A 264 -19.87 36.71 1.86
CA THR A 264 -18.48 37.21 1.84
C THR A 264 -18.46 38.74 1.83
N ASN A 265 -19.25 39.40 0.98
CA ASN A 265 -19.42 40.86 0.98
C ASN A 265 -19.88 41.38 2.36
N ARG A 266 -20.84 40.70 2.99
CA ARG A 266 -21.37 41.06 4.30
C ARG A 266 -20.32 40.95 5.41
N ILE A 267 -19.47 39.91 5.37
CA ILE A 267 -18.40 39.73 6.36
C ILE A 267 -17.32 40.80 6.17
N LEU A 268 -16.91 41.11 4.94
CA LEU A 268 -15.94 42.19 4.64
C LEU A 268 -16.37 43.53 5.25
N LEU A 269 -17.67 43.85 5.22
CA LEU A 269 -18.22 45.07 5.83
C LEU A 269 -18.15 45.05 7.37
N ILE A 270 -18.45 43.90 7.99
CA ILE A 270 -18.39 43.73 9.46
C ILE A 270 -16.95 43.84 9.98
N ILE A 271 -15.97 43.33 9.24
CA ILE A 271 -14.56 43.32 9.66
C ILE A 271 -13.75 44.54 9.17
N TRP A 272 -14.40 45.53 8.53
CA TRP A 272 -13.74 46.63 7.84
C TRP A 272 -12.75 47.41 8.71
N GLU A 273 -13.13 47.75 9.95
CA GLU A 273 -12.25 48.48 10.88
C GLU A 273 -10.87 47.82 11.02
N VAL A 274 -10.85 46.47 11.08
CA VAL A 274 -9.64 45.66 11.26
C VAL A 274 -8.80 45.61 9.99
N LEU A 275 -9.43 45.71 8.81
CA LEU A 275 -8.72 45.80 7.52
C LEU A 275 -8.17 47.22 7.28
N LEU A 276 -8.91 48.25 7.72
CA LEU A 276 -8.50 49.64 7.64
C LEU A 276 -7.27 49.92 8.51
N GLU A 277 -7.17 49.30 9.69
CA GLU A 277 -5.99 49.36 10.56
C GLU A 277 -4.71 48.89 9.83
N GLU A 278 -4.78 47.79 9.06
CA GLU A 278 -3.66 47.28 8.25
C GLU A 278 -3.31 48.23 7.08
N ILE A 279 -4.32 48.71 6.35
CA ILE A 279 -4.14 49.64 5.21
C ILE A 279 -3.43 50.91 5.69
N GLN A 280 -3.89 51.50 6.79
CA GLN A 280 -3.28 52.70 7.36
C GLN A 280 -1.87 52.45 7.91
N GLU A 281 -1.52 51.24 8.36
CA GLU A 281 -0.15 50.93 8.78
C GLU A 281 0.81 51.00 7.59
N ILE A 282 0.39 50.53 6.42
CA ILE A 282 1.19 50.56 5.19
C ILE A 282 1.24 51.98 4.61
N GLU A 283 0.12 52.72 4.61
CA GLU A 283 0.13 54.16 4.28
C GLU A 283 1.16 54.92 5.15
N LYS A 284 1.26 54.60 6.45
CA LYS A 284 2.27 55.18 7.36
C LYS A 284 3.69 54.74 6.98
N GLN A 285 3.92 53.45 6.72
CA GLN A 285 5.24 52.93 6.31
C GLN A 285 5.72 53.58 5.00
N GLN A 286 4.85 53.66 3.99
CA GLN A 286 5.13 54.31 2.70
C GLN A 286 5.41 55.81 2.85
N ASN A 287 4.64 56.52 3.69
CA ASN A 287 4.93 57.93 3.99
C ASN A 287 6.26 58.11 4.74
N CYS A 288 6.63 57.20 5.66
CA CYS A 288 7.93 57.23 6.34
C CYS A 288 9.11 56.93 5.39
N GLN A 289 8.98 55.96 4.48
CA GLN A 289 9.99 55.70 3.45
C GLN A 289 10.18 56.94 2.54
N ASN A 290 9.07 57.54 2.08
CA ASN A 290 9.10 58.75 1.25
C ASN A 290 9.70 59.96 1.99
N ALA A 291 9.45 60.10 3.30
CA ALA A 291 10.03 61.15 4.12
C ALA A 291 11.55 60.97 4.34
N GLY A 292 12.03 59.74 4.59
CA GLY A 292 13.48 59.46 4.64
C GLY A 292 14.18 59.74 3.31
N LEU A 293 13.49 59.47 2.19
CA LEU A 293 13.91 59.87 0.84
C LEU A 293 13.77 61.39 0.57
N GLN A 294 13.22 62.19 1.48
CA GLN A 294 13.29 63.66 1.45
C GLN A 294 14.42 64.19 2.33
N GLU A 295 14.63 63.66 3.54
CA GLU A 295 15.76 64.03 4.39
C GLU A 295 17.10 63.79 3.69
N GLN A 296 17.27 62.63 3.04
CA GLN A 296 18.46 62.35 2.21
C GLN A 296 18.59 63.26 0.97
N LYS A 297 17.52 63.91 0.50
CA LYS A 297 17.58 64.91 -0.58
C LYS A 297 17.95 66.30 -0.08
N GLU A 298 17.66 66.64 1.18
CA GLU A 298 18.11 67.88 1.80
C GLU A 298 19.60 67.80 2.17
N GLU A 299 20.05 66.69 2.78
CA GLU A 299 21.49 66.48 3.04
C GLU A 299 22.33 66.42 1.75
N ALA A 300 21.82 65.78 0.68
CA ALA A 300 22.55 65.67 -0.59
C ALA A 300 22.61 66.97 -1.42
N GLN A 301 21.90 68.05 -1.03
CA GLN A 301 21.94 69.33 -1.75
C GLN A 301 23.00 70.31 -1.21
N ASP A 302 23.53 70.13 0.00
CA ASP A 302 24.42 71.10 0.65
C ASP A 302 25.93 70.74 0.53
N SER A 303 26.29 69.70 -0.24
CA SER A 303 27.69 69.21 -0.37
C SER A 303 28.20 69.07 -1.81
N SER A 304 27.97 70.05 -2.68
CA SER A 304 28.58 70.07 -4.02
C SER A 304 30.02 70.64 -4.01
N GLY A 305 31.02 69.77 -3.84
CA GLY A 305 32.45 70.12 -3.94
C GLY A 305 33.26 69.00 -4.59
N GLU A 306 33.95 69.29 -5.71
CA GLU A 306 34.57 68.26 -6.57
C GLU A 306 35.90 67.65 -6.04
N PRO A 307 36.25 66.41 -6.46
CA PRO A 307 37.31 65.60 -5.83
C PRO A 307 38.69 65.68 -6.50
N GLN A 308 39.73 65.21 -5.80
CA GLN A 308 40.99 64.73 -6.37
C GLN A 308 41.47 63.41 -5.73
N ASN A 309 42.38 62.70 -6.41
CA ASN A 309 42.59 61.25 -6.27
C ASN A 309 43.60 60.81 -5.18
N GLN A 310 43.25 59.70 -4.50
CA GLN A 310 43.99 58.41 -4.32
C GLN A 310 45.54 58.38 -4.17
N PRO A 311 46.12 57.28 -3.61
CA PRO A 311 45.79 56.57 -2.36
C PRO A 311 47.06 56.11 -1.57
N GLU A 312 46.93 55.65 -0.30
CA GLU A 312 47.90 54.70 0.31
C GLU A 312 47.38 54.06 1.62
N GLU A 313 47.79 52.82 1.93
CA GLU A 313 47.60 52.16 3.24
C GLU A 313 48.84 52.40 4.15
N PRO A 314 48.73 52.24 5.49
CA PRO A 314 49.25 50.98 6.09
C PRO A 314 48.57 50.50 7.40
N GLN A 315 49.03 49.33 7.86
CA GLN A 315 48.59 48.53 9.02
C GLN A 315 49.09 49.07 10.39
N ASN A 316 48.40 48.74 11.51
CA ASN A 316 48.99 47.93 12.61
C ASN A 316 48.02 47.44 13.72
N GLN A 317 48.58 46.72 14.73
CA GLN A 317 47.94 45.80 15.70
C GLN A 317 47.64 46.40 17.11
N PRO A 318 46.89 45.69 18.00
CA PRO A 318 46.45 46.17 19.33
C PRO A 318 47.20 45.57 20.55
N GLU A 319 46.96 46.10 21.77
CA GLU A 319 47.40 45.56 23.08
C GLU A 319 46.28 45.66 24.17
N GLU A 320 46.45 44.95 25.30
CA GLU A 320 45.49 44.69 26.40
C GLU A 320 46.00 45.25 27.78
N PRO A 321 45.75 44.72 29.02
CA PRO A 321 44.75 43.77 29.60
C PRO A 321 44.17 44.21 31.00
N GLN A 322 43.70 43.24 31.81
CA GLN A 322 43.46 43.21 33.29
C GLN A 322 42.00 43.49 33.77
N ASN A 323 41.21 42.50 34.28
CA ASN A 323 41.22 41.75 35.58
C ASN A 323 40.16 42.30 36.58
N GLN A 324 39.55 41.64 37.58
CA GLN A 324 39.40 40.26 38.14
C GLN A 324 38.38 40.33 39.34
N PRO A 325 38.02 39.27 40.13
CA PRO A 325 38.06 37.79 39.99
C PRO A 325 36.76 37.05 40.49
N GLU A 326 36.86 35.71 40.71
CA GLU A 326 35.94 34.79 41.43
C GLU A 326 34.60 34.43 40.73
N GLY A 327 34.17 33.17 40.54
CA GLY A 327 34.73 31.83 40.84
C GLY A 327 33.60 30.82 41.16
N THR A 328 33.62 29.51 40.90
CA THR A 328 34.52 28.54 40.20
C THR A 328 33.60 27.48 39.50
N ASP A 329 33.86 26.24 39.06
CA ASP A 329 34.95 25.20 38.95
C ASP A 329 34.43 24.13 37.92
N PHE A 330 35.07 23.05 37.43
CA PHE A 330 36.40 22.39 37.55
C PHE A 330 36.71 21.63 36.19
N GLN A 331 37.83 20.90 36.16
CA GLN A 331 38.45 19.97 35.17
C GLN A 331 37.61 18.77 34.60
N GLU A 332 37.98 17.99 33.57
CA GLU A 332 38.82 18.09 32.31
C GLU A 332 38.49 16.81 31.44
N GLU A 333 39.23 16.14 30.53
CA GLU A 333 40.63 16.03 30.02
C GLU A 333 40.67 15.61 28.50
N GLN A 334 41.81 15.89 27.84
CA GLN A 334 42.58 15.18 26.77
C GLN A 334 41.93 14.13 25.80
N LYS A 335 42.07 14.16 24.45
CA LYS A 335 43.19 14.35 23.46
C LYS A 335 43.99 13.09 23.04
N ASN A 336 44.00 12.76 21.73
CA ASN A 336 45.18 12.82 20.83
C ASN A 336 44.97 12.15 19.44
N GLN A 337 45.73 12.61 18.44
CA GLN A 337 46.00 11.93 17.15
C GLN A 337 47.44 11.35 17.17
N PRO A 338 47.90 10.61 16.13
CA PRO A 338 48.68 11.28 15.06
C PRO A 338 48.52 10.67 13.64
N GLU A 339 49.30 11.21 12.69
CA GLU A 339 49.34 10.94 11.25
C GLU A 339 50.21 9.72 10.85
N ASP A 340 50.10 9.21 9.61
CA ASP A 340 51.06 9.46 8.49
C ASP A 340 50.69 8.64 7.21
N ALA A 341 51.36 8.86 6.08
CA ALA A 341 50.87 8.58 4.72
C ALA A 341 51.58 7.45 3.93
N LYS A 342 50.93 6.99 2.84
CA LYS A 342 51.58 6.57 1.55
C LYS A 342 50.60 6.30 0.39
N LYS A 343 51.01 6.67 -0.83
CA LYS A 343 50.47 6.20 -2.14
C LYS A 343 51.38 5.09 -2.71
N PRO A 344 50.89 4.24 -3.64
CA PRO A 344 51.20 4.45 -5.07
C PRO A 344 50.05 4.12 -6.04
N GLU A 345 50.31 4.16 -7.35
CA GLU A 345 49.36 3.97 -8.47
C GLU A 345 49.81 2.76 -9.35
N HIS A 346 49.24 2.32 -10.49
CA HIS A 346 48.69 3.02 -11.66
C HIS A 346 47.88 2.06 -12.59
N LEU A 347 47.33 2.57 -13.70
CA LEU A 347 46.52 1.89 -14.74
C LEU A 347 47.19 0.67 -15.42
N GLN A 348 46.41 -0.34 -15.85
CA GLN A 348 46.01 -0.49 -17.28
C GLN A 348 44.97 -1.58 -17.62
N SER A 349 44.24 -1.28 -18.70
CA SER A 349 43.03 -1.83 -19.35
C SER A 349 43.11 -3.13 -20.20
N ARG A 350 41.93 -3.58 -20.70
CA ARG A 350 41.60 -4.45 -21.88
C ARG A 350 41.15 -5.89 -21.54
N GLN A 351 39.92 -6.32 -21.90
CA GLN A 351 39.40 -6.88 -23.19
C GLN A 351 39.90 -8.33 -23.46
N SER A 352 39.17 -9.27 -24.10
CA SER A 352 38.05 -9.18 -25.06
C SER A 352 37.12 -10.43 -25.15
N GLU A 353 35.85 -10.18 -25.50
CA GLU A 353 34.95 -10.86 -26.47
C GLU A 353 35.01 -12.36 -26.87
N SER A 354 33.84 -12.97 -27.08
CA SER A 354 33.33 -13.46 -28.40
C SER A 354 31.83 -13.86 -28.29
N GLN A 355 30.88 -13.26 -29.03
CA GLN A 355 30.47 -13.45 -30.45
C GLN A 355 29.85 -14.84 -30.74
N SER A 356 28.62 -14.96 -31.27
CA SER A 356 28.27 -14.79 -32.71
C SER A 356 26.79 -15.21 -32.98
N ARG A 357 26.16 -15.13 -34.17
CA ARG A 357 26.06 -14.14 -35.30
C ARG A 357 24.99 -14.66 -36.31
N GLN A 358 24.34 -13.76 -37.07
CA GLN A 358 24.01 -13.78 -38.53
C GLN A 358 22.79 -12.86 -38.80
N GLU A 359 22.84 -11.82 -39.64
CA GLU A 359 22.96 -11.77 -41.12
C GLU A 359 21.69 -12.28 -41.84
N ARG A 360 21.04 -11.63 -42.82
CA ARG A 360 21.46 -10.77 -43.97
C ARG A 360 20.33 -9.81 -44.40
N ASN A 361 20.43 -8.88 -45.37
CA ASN A 361 21.49 -8.00 -45.92
C ASN A 361 20.82 -7.10 -46.99
N GLY A 362 21.23 -5.83 -47.17
CA GLY A 362 20.67 -4.96 -48.24
C GLY A 362 21.08 -3.48 -48.14
N GLN A 363 21.63 -2.93 -49.22
CA GLN A 363 22.08 -1.53 -49.37
C GLN A 363 21.96 -1.14 -50.87
N PRO A 364 21.93 0.15 -51.28
CA PRO A 364 23.05 1.08 -51.04
C PRO A 364 22.71 2.56 -50.71
N LYS A 365 23.69 3.20 -50.04
CA LYS A 365 24.25 4.57 -50.20
C LYS A 365 23.46 5.60 -51.05
N GLU A 366 23.30 6.88 -50.70
CA GLU A 366 24.23 7.88 -50.15
C GLU A 366 23.47 9.04 -49.43
N SER A 367 24.02 10.16 -48.90
CA SER A 367 25.38 10.76 -48.97
C SER A 367 25.76 11.60 -47.71
N GLN A 368 26.78 12.45 -47.85
CA GLN A 368 27.29 13.54 -46.99
C GLN A 368 26.35 14.78 -46.91
N SER A 369 26.60 15.85 -46.14
CA SER A 369 27.01 16.05 -44.72
C SER A 369 27.19 17.56 -44.40
N GLN A 370 26.66 18.04 -43.26
CA GLN A 370 27.00 19.32 -42.56
C GLN A 370 26.72 20.71 -43.22
N LYS A 371 26.24 21.63 -42.34
CA LYS A 371 26.52 23.09 -42.22
C LYS A 371 25.84 24.18 -43.10
N GLU A 372 25.46 25.25 -42.37
CA GLU A 372 25.41 26.69 -42.72
C GLU A 372 24.19 27.30 -43.46
N GLU A 373 24.17 28.66 -43.52
CA GLU A 373 22.99 29.56 -43.66
C GLU A 373 22.16 29.40 -44.97
N PRO A 374 21.00 30.09 -45.06
CA PRO A 374 21.03 31.28 -45.93
C PRO A 374 20.22 32.51 -45.47
N LYS A 375 20.73 33.70 -45.84
CA LYS A 375 19.95 34.92 -46.18
C LYS A 375 19.60 34.84 -47.68
N ASN A 376 18.56 35.44 -48.27
CA ASN A 376 18.18 36.87 -48.35
C ASN A 376 16.74 36.96 -48.95
N LYS A 377 15.89 37.93 -48.61
CA LYS A 377 15.69 39.27 -49.24
C LYS A 377 15.49 39.31 -50.77
N GLN A 378 14.41 39.97 -51.19
CA GLN A 378 14.31 41.11 -52.15
C GLN A 378 12.80 41.37 -52.43
N GLU A 379 12.30 42.53 -52.84
CA GLU A 379 12.69 43.96 -52.62
C GLU A 379 11.32 44.70 -52.40
N GLU A 380 11.00 46.01 -52.53
CA GLU A 380 11.52 47.31 -53.02
C GLU A 380 10.90 48.41 -52.09
N THR A 381 11.24 49.71 -52.09
CA THR A 381 12.46 50.55 -52.24
C THR A 381 12.10 51.93 -51.62
N GLY A 382 12.97 52.95 -51.70
CA GLY A 382 12.60 54.36 -51.46
C GLY A 382 13.37 55.07 -50.34
N ARG A 383 14.25 56.01 -50.70
CA ARG A 383 14.98 56.92 -49.79
C ARG A 383 15.13 58.28 -50.46
N PRO A 384 15.00 59.39 -49.71
CA PRO A 384 16.19 60.12 -49.26
C PRO A 384 16.07 60.61 -47.79
N GLY A 385 17.08 61.22 -47.16
CA GLY A 385 18.45 61.47 -47.62
C GLY A 385 19.18 62.59 -46.86
N ALA A 386 19.09 62.61 -45.52
CA ALA A 386 19.94 63.29 -44.54
C ALA A 386 20.58 64.67 -44.87
N SER A 387 20.30 65.68 -44.04
CA SER A 387 21.35 66.34 -43.21
C SER A 387 20.82 67.54 -42.39
N LYS A 388 21.35 67.66 -41.16
CA LYS A 388 21.52 68.89 -40.36
C LYS A 388 20.33 69.87 -40.27
N GLU A 389 19.73 69.90 -39.08
CA GLU A 389 19.58 71.19 -38.39
C GLU A 389 19.74 71.00 -36.87
N LYS A 390 20.60 71.82 -36.26
CA LYS A 390 20.78 71.96 -34.81
C LYS A 390 20.64 73.44 -34.50
N GLU A 391 19.52 73.88 -33.96
CA GLU A 391 19.44 75.15 -33.23
C GLU A 391 18.34 75.12 -32.15
N LYS A 392 18.61 75.84 -31.05
CA LYS A 392 17.65 76.45 -30.11
C LYS A 392 16.62 75.50 -29.47
N GLN A 393 16.94 74.83 -28.35
CA GLN A 393 17.05 75.35 -26.97
C GLN A 393 15.73 75.33 -26.18
N ASN A 394 15.80 74.76 -24.97
CA ASN A 394 14.94 74.98 -23.81
C ASN A 394 13.40 74.90 -24.01
N LYS A 395 12.84 73.68 -23.95
CA LYS A 395 11.62 73.33 -23.16
C LYS A 395 11.17 71.86 -23.37
N GLN A 396 11.97 70.88 -22.94
CA GLN A 396 11.54 69.51 -22.61
C GLN A 396 12.74 68.73 -22.04
N ALA A 397 12.88 68.78 -20.71
CA ALA A 397 13.88 68.02 -19.95
C ALA A 397 13.36 67.62 -18.55
N GLY A 398 12.39 68.36 -17.99
CA GLY A 398 11.76 68.02 -16.70
C GLY A 398 10.71 66.91 -16.75
N THR A 399 10.29 66.44 -17.92
CA THR A 399 9.20 65.45 -18.06
C THR A 399 9.66 63.99 -18.15
N GLN A 400 10.91 63.70 -18.52
CA GLN A 400 11.38 62.30 -18.58
C GLN A 400 11.85 61.81 -17.21
N GLU A 401 12.66 62.58 -16.49
CA GLU A 401 13.01 62.26 -15.09
C GLU A 401 11.77 62.19 -14.17
N GLN A 402 10.68 62.89 -14.48
CA GLN A 402 9.42 62.75 -13.73
C GLN A 402 8.66 61.46 -14.06
N GLN A 403 8.80 60.91 -15.27
CA GLN A 403 8.17 59.64 -15.63
C GLN A 403 8.98 58.45 -15.09
N GLU A 404 10.30 58.44 -15.25
CA GLU A 404 11.16 57.36 -14.73
C GLU A 404 11.09 57.28 -13.18
N ARG A 405 11.11 58.42 -12.48
CA ARG A 405 10.92 58.44 -11.01
C ARG A 405 9.48 58.10 -10.56
N GLN A 406 8.47 58.36 -11.40
CA GLN A 406 7.10 57.89 -11.12
C GLN A 406 7.00 56.37 -11.28
N GLU A 407 7.65 55.79 -12.30
CA GLU A 407 7.69 54.35 -12.50
C GLU A 407 8.45 53.63 -11.37
N GLU A 408 9.58 54.17 -10.87
CA GLU A 408 10.26 53.67 -9.66
C GLU A 408 9.35 53.74 -8.41
N SER A 409 8.72 54.89 -8.15
CA SER A 409 7.80 55.02 -6.99
C SER A 409 6.58 54.09 -7.07
N GLN A 410 6.17 53.70 -8.29
CA GLN A 410 5.09 52.76 -8.55
C GLN A 410 5.54 51.30 -8.61
N SER A 411 6.84 51.00 -8.61
CA SER A 411 7.35 49.65 -8.35
C SER A 411 7.49 49.40 -6.86
N ASP A 412 8.07 50.34 -6.11
CA ASP A 412 8.28 50.17 -4.66
C ASP A 412 6.93 50.02 -3.92
N SER A 413 5.95 50.87 -4.24
CA SER A 413 4.60 50.79 -3.65
C SER A 413 3.86 49.49 -3.96
N LYS A 414 4.26 48.76 -5.03
CA LYS A 414 3.71 47.44 -5.38
C LYS A 414 4.44 46.31 -4.69
N GLU A 415 5.73 46.48 -4.43
CA GLU A 415 6.52 45.53 -3.65
C GLU A 415 6.06 45.52 -2.17
N ASP A 416 5.78 46.69 -1.58
CA ASP A 416 5.16 46.80 -0.25
C ASP A 416 3.80 46.06 -0.17
N VAL A 417 2.90 46.30 -1.14
CA VAL A 417 1.56 45.68 -1.16
C VAL A 417 1.65 44.17 -1.34
N ARG A 418 2.63 43.66 -2.12
CA ARG A 418 2.92 42.23 -2.19
C ARG A 418 3.45 41.69 -0.86
N GLN A 419 4.34 42.43 -0.19
CA GLN A 419 4.90 42.03 1.09
C GLN A 419 3.82 41.96 2.20
N MET A 420 2.85 42.89 2.22
CA MET A 420 1.65 42.78 3.06
C MET A 420 0.91 41.45 2.80
N ILE A 421 0.56 41.19 1.55
CA ILE A 421 -0.25 40.02 1.18
C ILE A 421 0.49 38.72 1.53
N GLU A 422 1.80 38.64 1.30
CA GLU A 422 2.59 37.46 1.65
C GLU A 422 2.78 37.32 3.18
N GLN A 423 2.90 38.42 3.93
CA GLN A 423 2.92 38.40 5.39
C GLN A 423 1.57 37.91 5.97
N LEU A 424 0.44 38.38 5.42
CA LEU A 424 -0.89 37.92 5.79
C LEU A 424 -1.06 36.42 5.47
N ARG A 425 -0.70 35.99 4.27
CA ARG A 425 -0.68 34.57 3.86
C ARG A 425 0.17 33.71 4.81
N GLY A 426 1.34 34.20 5.21
CA GLY A 426 2.24 33.51 6.15
C GLY A 426 1.66 33.30 7.56
N GLN A 427 0.61 34.04 7.94
CA GLN A 427 -0.09 33.93 9.22
C GLN A 427 -1.45 33.20 9.13
N LEU A 428 -1.88 32.81 7.92
CA LEU A 428 -3.15 32.13 7.66
C LEU A 428 -2.96 30.61 7.41
N PRO A 429 -4.01 29.78 7.54
CA PRO A 429 -3.87 28.33 7.44
C PRO A 429 -3.72 27.88 5.99
N GLU A 430 -2.58 27.24 5.69
CA GLU A 430 -2.10 26.81 4.36
C GLU A 430 -3.05 25.94 3.52
N PHE A 431 -4.17 25.49 4.08
CA PHE A 431 -5.20 24.68 3.44
C PHE A 431 -6.42 25.48 2.95
N LEU A 432 -6.62 26.73 3.41
CA LEU A 432 -7.64 27.65 2.90
C LEU A 432 -7.08 28.63 1.85
N LEU A 433 -5.75 28.72 1.73
CA LEU A 433 -5.07 29.59 0.78
C LEU A 433 -5.07 28.98 -0.63
N GLU A 434 -5.53 29.77 -1.60
CA GLU A 434 -5.52 29.45 -3.02
C GLU A 434 -4.07 29.37 -3.56
N LYS A 435 -3.73 28.29 -4.26
CA LYS A 435 -2.34 28.00 -4.68
C LYS A 435 -2.18 27.99 -6.18
N ASP A 436 -1.19 28.75 -6.66
CA ASP A 436 -0.83 28.83 -8.08
C ASP A 436 -0.70 27.46 -8.74
N GLY A 437 -1.21 27.36 -9.97
CA GLY A 437 -1.24 26.10 -10.72
C GLY A 437 -2.42 25.17 -10.38
N GLU A 438 -3.53 25.70 -9.87
CA GLU A 438 -4.83 25.05 -10.09
C GLU A 438 -5.23 25.06 -11.57
N ASP A 439 -6.01 24.06 -11.98
CA ASP A 439 -6.43 23.83 -13.36
C ASP A 439 -7.62 24.76 -13.72
N VAL A 440 -7.39 26.09 -13.68
CA VAL A 440 -8.44 27.12 -13.84
C VAL A 440 -9.24 26.93 -15.12
N GLU A 441 -8.59 26.54 -16.22
CA GLU A 441 -9.25 26.26 -17.50
C GLU A 441 -10.12 24.99 -17.43
N GLY A 442 -9.64 23.92 -16.77
CA GLY A 442 -10.45 22.75 -16.44
C GLY A 442 -11.59 23.05 -15.47
N ASN A 443 -11.41 23.97 -14.53
CA ASN A 443 -12.43 24.39 -13.55
C ASN A 443 -13.58 25.13 -14.25
N LEU A 444 -13.28 25.99 -15.21
CA LEU A 444 -14.27 26.72 -16.02
C LEU A 444 -15.10 25.81 -16.95
N GLN A 445 -14.59 24.64 -17.34
CA GLN A 445 -15.31 23.69 -18.22
C GLN A 445 -16.40 22.87 -17.49
N ARG A 446 -16.49 22.93 -16.14
CA ARG A 446 -17.38 22.07 -15.32
C ARG A 446 -18.89 22.37 -15.47
N MET A 447 -19.28 23.52 -16.03
CA MET A 447 -20.67 24.03 -16.05
C MET A 447 -21.75 23.08 -16.62
N GLY A 448 -21.39 22.09 -17.44
CA GLY A 448 -22.35 21.24 -18.18
C GLY A 448 -22.87 19.98 -17.47
N GLU A 449 -22.29 19.60 -16.32
CA GLU A 449 -22.52 18.29 -15.69
C GLU A 449 -22.98 18.35 -14.22
N VAL A 450 -22.66 19.42 -13.47
CA VAL A 450 -23.04 19.64 -12.06
C VAL A 450 -24.53 19.38 -11.80
N SER A 451 -25.41 19.92 -12.64
CA SER A 451 -26.88 19.75 -12.54
C SER A 451 -27.38 18.36 -12.96
N LYS A 452 -26.57 17.55 -13.65
CA LYS A 452 -26.94 16.19 -14.08
C LYS A 452 -26.51 15.14 -13.07
N VAL A 453 -25.29 15.26 -12.52
CA VAL A 453 -24.75 14.31 -11.54
C VAL A 453 -25.60 14.32 -10.27
N ASN A 454 -25.97 15.50 -9.77
CA ASN A 454 -26.79 15.63 -8.57
C ASN A 454 -28.19 14.99 -8.68
N ALA A 455 -28.78 14.97 -9.88
CA ALA A 455 -30.10 14.41 -10.16
C ALA A 455 -30.09 12.88 -10.44
N LEU A 456 -28.91 12.25 -10.48
CA LEU A 456 -28.74 10.82 -10.75
C LEU A 456 -28.21 10.02 -9.54
N LEU A 457 -27.73 10.71 -8.50
CA LEU A 457 -27.20 10.11 -7.28
C LEU A 457 -28.27 10.06 -6.18
N PRO A 458 -28.30 9.02 -5.32
CA PRO A 458 -29.26 8.90 -4.23
C PRO A 458 -29.12 10.01 -3.17
N ASP A 459 -30.15 10.18 -2.34
CA ASP A 459 -30.21 11.22 -1.29
C ASP A 459 -29.28 10.91 -0.11
N GLU A 460 -29.10 9.62 0.25
CA GLU A 460 -28.14 9.17 1.26
C GLU A 460 -27.49 7.84 0.79
N GLN A 461 -26.16 7.73 0.86
CA GLN A 461 -25.40 6.52 0.49
C GLN A 461 -24.27 6.25 1.49
N VAL A 462 -24.31 5.08 2.15
CA VAL A 462 -23.26 4.64 3.08
C VAL A 462 -22.01 4.20 2.32
N VAL A 463 -20.88 4.88 2.58
CA VAL A 463 -19.57 4.59 1.98
C VAL A 463 -18.61 4.14 3.08
N GLU A 464 -18.30 2.84 3.14
CA GLU A 464 -17.36 2.28 4.13
C GLU A 464 -16.08 1.77 3.47
N THR A 465 -15.03 2.61 3.51
CA THR A 465 -13.67 2.25 3.08
C THR A 465 -12.84 1.62 4.21
N ARG A 466 -13.15 1.96 5.47
CA ARG A 466 -12.37 1.52 6.64
C ARG A 466 -12.43 0.00 6.79
N ASP A 467 -13.64 -0.54 6.81
CA ASP A 467 -13.86 -1.96 7.07
C ASP A 467 -13.26 -2.81 5.94
N ARG A 468 -13.56 -2.44 4.68
CA ARG A 468 -12.95 -3.01 3.45
C ARG A 468 -11.41 -3.04 3.52
N LEU A 469 -10.77 -1.98 4.01
CA LEU A 469 -9.32 -1.95 4.18
C LEU A 469 -8.84 -2.88 5.31
N THR A 470 -9.55 -2.94 6.44
CA THR A 470 -9.18 -3.85 7.54
C THR A 470 -9.37 -5.33 7.19
N GLU A 471 -10.34 -5.65 6.32
CA GLU A 471 -10.54 -6.96 5.71
C GLU A 471 -9.38 -7.30 4.76
N TYR A 472 -9.03 -6.41 3.83
CA TYR A 472 -7.87 -6.61 2.94
C TYR A 472 -6.56 -6.85 3.70
N ILE A 473 -6.28 -6.05 4.74
CA ILE A 473 -5.10 -6.23 5.61
C ILE A 473 -5.15 -7.58 6.34
N GLN A 474 -6.34 -8.03 6.75
CA GLN A 474 -6.54 -9.34 7.38
C GLN A 474 -6.29 -10.49 6.41
N GLU A 475 -6.82 -10.42 5.18
CA GLU A 475 -6.60 -11.43 4.14
C GLU A 475 -5.14 -11.49 3.68
N ALA A 476 -4.48 -10.34 3.51
CA ALA A 476 -3.07 -10.25 3.14
C ALA A 476 -2.16 -10.86 4.22
N ALA A 477 -2.36 -10.48 5.50
CA ALA A 477 -1.64 -11.07 6.62
C ALA A 477 -1.89 -12.58 6.75
N GLU A 478 -3.11 -13.04 6.44
CA GLU A 478 -3.42 -14.46 6.37
C GLU A 478 -2.74 -15.20 5.23
N GLU A 479 -2.59 -14.61 4.05
CA GLU A 479 -1.86 -15.25 2.96
C GLU A 479 -0.35 -15.31 3.25
N LEU A 480 0.23 -14.24 3.82
CA LEU A 480 1.62 -14.22 4.29
C LEU A 480 1.87 -15.29 5.36
N ALA A 481 1.01 -15.38 6.39
CA ALA A 481 1.12 -16.40 7.43
C ALA A 481 0.98 -17.83 6.88
N LYS A 482 0.12 -18.04 5.86
CA LYS A 482 -0.02 -19.35 5.17
C LYS A 482 1.25 -19.71 4.39
N ARG A 483 1.91 -18.74 3.74
CA ARG A 483 3.19 -18.94 3.02
C ARG A 483 4.33 -19.27 3.98
N GLU A 484 4.56 -18.43 5.00
CA GLU A 484 5.61 -18.61 6.01
C GLU A 484 5.50 -19.96 6.74
N LEU A 485 4.29 -20.44 7.03
CA LEU A 485 4.08 -21.74 7.68
C LEU A 485 4.43 -22.92 6.75
N GLU A 486 4.06 -22.85 5.46
CA GLU A 486 4.43 -23.88 4.46
C GLU A 486 5.93 -23.83 4.11
N ASP A 487 6.58 -22.66 4.13
CA ASP A 487 8.02 -22.51 3.95
C ASP A 487 8.81 -23.08 5.14
N ARG A 488 8.38 -22.79 6.39
CA ARG A 488 8.89 -23.46 7.60
C ARG A 488 8.74 -24.99 7.51
N PHE A 489 7.62 -25.47 6.98
CA PHE A 489 7.38 -26.91 6.79
C PHE A 489 8.25 -27.52 5.69
N CYS A 490 8.49 -26.81 4.58
CA CYS A 490 9.44 -27.24 3.55
C CYS A 490 10.89 -27.30 4.07
N LEU A 491 11.28 -26.40 4.97
CA LEU A 491 12.56 -26.45 5.68
C LEU A 491 12.65 -27.66 6.64
N GLU A 492 11.56 -28.01 7.35
CA GLU A 492 11.50 -29.22 8.18
C GLU A 492 11.65 -30.50 7.33
N LEU A 493 10.88 -30.63 6.24
CA LEU A 493 10.97 -31.75 5.30
C LEU A 493 12.37 -31.87 4.67
N SER A 494 13.04 -30.75 4.42
CA SER A 494 14.42 -30.71 3.93
C SER A 494 15.43 -31.19 4.99
N ARG A 495 15.22 -30.84 6.28
CA ARG A 495 16.00 -31.36 7.41
C ARG A 495 15.80 -32.85 7.60
N GLU A 496 14.56 -33.36 7.45
CA GLU A 496 14.29 -34.81 7.47
C GLU A 496 15.07 -35.56 6.38
N LEU A 497 15.12 -35.01 5.16
CA LEU A 497 15.84 -35.61 4.04
C LEU A 497 17.35 -35.65 4.28
N LEU A 498 17.93 -34.60 4.86
CA LEU A 498 19.34 -34.54 5.24
C LEU A 498 19.69 -35.47 6.42
N ALA A 499 18.77 -35.67 7.36
CA ALA A 499 18.93 -36.57 8.49
C ALA A 499 18.65 -38.06 8.18
N THR A 500 18.27 -38.39 6.94
CA THR A 500 17.98 -39.77 6.54
C THR A 500 19.27 -40.49 6.12
N GLU A 501 19.53 -41.66 6.73
CA GLU A 501 20.68 -42.49 6.38
C GLU A 501 20.45 -43.29 5.09
N PHE A 502 21.15 -42.90 4.02
CA PHE A 502 21.16 -43.61 2.75
C PHE A 502 22.35 -44.58 2.65
N ASP A 503 22.11 -45.77 2.11
CA ASP A 503 23.12 -46.82 1.92
C ASP A 503 23.68 -46.83 0.50
N GLY A 504 24.83 -47.47 0.31
CA GLY A 504 25.44 -47.74 -1.00
C GLY A 504 25.53 -46.50 -1.90
N ASP A 505 25.10 -46.66 -3.15
CA ASP A 505 25.12 -45.60 -4.17
C ASP A 505 23.98 -44.59 -3.99
N HIS A 506 22.90 -44.94 -3.26
CA HIS A 506 21.89 -43.98 -2.83
C HIS A 506 22.46 -42.89 -1.93
N ARG A 507 23.58 -43.13 -1.24
CA ARG A 507 24.29 -42.06 -0.52
C ARG A 507 24.88 -41.01 -1.46
N LYS A 508 25.36 -41.42 -2.64
CA LYS A 508 26.16 -40.62 -3.57
C LYS A 508 25.33 -39.69 -4.45
N VAL A 509 24.08 -40.05 -4.77
CA VAL A 509 23.17 -39.23 -5.60
C VAL A 509 22.72 -37.96 -4.88
N LYS A 510 22.50 -36.89 -5.64
CA LYS A 510 21.83 -35.68 -5.15
C LYS A 510 20.35 -35.98 -4.90
N LYS A 511 19.75 -35.31 -3.93
CA LYS A 511 18.34 -35.51 -3.55
C LYS A 511 17.69 -34.16 -3.33
N ILE A 512 16.54 -33.94 -3.96
CA ILE A 512 15.79 -32.69 -3.85
C ILE A 512 14.35 -33.04 -3.50
N LEU A 513 13.90 -32.57 -2.33
CA LEU A 513 12.49 -32.63 -1.98
C LEU A 513 11.74 -31.54 -2.74
N LYS A 514 10.69 -31.92 -3.45
CA LYS A 514 9.76 -31.01 -4.14
C LYS A 514 8.44 -31.05 -3.38
N ARG A 515 7.84 -29.90 -3.10
CA ARG A 515 6.48 -29.78 -2.55
C ARG A 515 5.80 -28.63 -3.29
N GLU A 516 4.75 -28.94 -4.03
CA GLU A 516 4.05 -27.94 -4.83
C GLU A 516 3.08 -27.15 -3.95
N THR A 517 3.13 -25.82 -4.06
CA THR A 517 2.27 -24.87 -3.33
C THR A 517 1.42 -24.01 -4.26
N LYS A 518 1.82 -23.87 -5.53
CA LYS A 518 1.18 -23.01 -6.56
C LYS A 518 0.63 -23.84 -7.72
N PHE A 519 -0.55 -24.43 -7.51
CA PHE A 519 -1.17 -25.35 -8.46
C PHE A 519 -1.65 -24.69 -9.76
N SER A 520 -1.20 -25.24 -10.89
CA SER A 520 -1.64 -24.85 -12.23
C SER A 520 -3.16 -25.02 -12.43
N ARG A 521 -3.75 -24.27 -13.37
CA ARG A 521 -5.15 -24.45 -13.78
C ARG A 521 -5.42 -25.89 -14.23
N SER A 522 -4.46 -26.52 -14.90
CA SER A 522 -4.51 -27.92 -15.33
C SER A 522 -4.60 -28.89 -14.14
N ALA A 523 -3.78 -28.72 -13.09
CA ALA A 523 -3.83 -29.56 -11.89
C ALA A 523 -5.18 -29.42 -11.15
N ARG A 524 -5.72 -28.19 -11.04
CA ARG A 524 -7.05 -27.95 -10.46
C ARG A 524 -8.16 -28.64 -11.26
N LEU A 525 -8.15 -28.51 -12.59
CA LEU A 525 -9.11 -29.18 -13.48
C LEU A 525 -9.00 -30.72 -13.41
N ARG A 526 -7.78 -31.27 -13.33
CA ARG A 526 -7.55 -32.72 -13.13
C ARG A 526 -8.15 -33.21 -11.81
N CYS A 527 -8.04 -32.43 -10.74
CA CYS A 527 -8.65 -32.76 -9.44
C CYS A 527 -10.17 -32.87 -9.57
N THR A 528 -10.85 -31.84 -10.07
CA THR A 528 -12.31 -31.83 -10.25
C THR A 528 -12.80 -32.93 -11.20
N ALA A 529 -12.06 -33.23 -12.28
CA ALA A 529 -12.41 -34.33 -13.19
C ALA A 529 -12.31 -35.72 -12.54
N CYS A 530 -11.44 -35.90 -11.53
CA CYS A 530 -11.33 -37.15 -10.78
C CYS A 530 -12.29 -37.21 -9.58
N GLU A 531 -12.73 -36.08 -9.02
CA GLU A 531 -13.54 -36.03 -7.79
C GLU A 531 -14.83 -36.86 -7.87
N ASP A 532 -15.52 -36.88 -9.01
CA ASP A 532 -16.72 -37.70 -9.20
C ASP A 532 -16.39 -39.20 -9.24
N GLN A 533 -15.33 -39.60 -9.95
CA GLN A 533 -14.88 -40.98 -10.03
C GLN A 533 -14.45 -41.50 -8.64
N VAL A 534 -13.67 -40.70 -7.91
CA VAL A 534 -13.28 -40.97 -6.52
C VAL A 534 -14.52 -41.11 -5.64
N ARG A 535 -15.51 -40.21 -5.75
CA ARG A 535 -16.74 -40.25 -4.95
C ARG A 535 -17.54 -41.53 -5.19
N ASP A 536 -17.62 -42.00 -6.43
CA ASP A 536 -18.34 -43.21 -6.81
C ASP A 536 -17.61 -44.50 -6.39
N ILE A 537 -16.29 -44.56 -6.55
CA ILE A 537 -15.44 -45.64 -6.02
C ILE A 537 -15.60 -45.70 -4.49
N MET A 538 -15.51 -44.55 -3.81
CA MET A 538 -15.70 -44.45 -2.36
C MET A 538 -17.12 -44.82 -1.90
N ARG A 539 -18.17 -44.49 -2.66
CA ARG A 539 -19.55 -44.92 -2.38
C ARG A 539 -19.69 -46.45 -2.44
N ARG A 540 -19.05 -47.11 -3.42
CA ARG A 540 -19.02 -48.58 -3.56
C ARG A 540 -18.19 -49.26 -2.47
N MET A 541 -17.17 -48.59 -1.95
CA MET A 541 -16.22 -49.16 -1.00
C MET A 541 -16.61 -48.96 0.46
N LYS A 542 -17.02 -47.76 0.89
CA LYS A 542 -17.35 -47.46 2.31
C LYS A 542 -18.25 -48.52 2.99
N PRO A 543 -19.36 -49.01 2.39
CA PRO A 543 -20.22 -50.03 3.02
C PRO A 543 -19.54 -51.39 3.24
N ARG A 544 -18.53 -51.74 2.43
CA ARG A 544 -17.78 -53.00 2.54
C ARG A 544 -16.61 -52.90 3.51
N LEU A 545 -16.06 -51.69 3.69
CA LEU A 545 -14.83 -51.49 4.47
C LEU A 545 -15.12 -51.04 5.91
N LEU A 546 -16.08 -50.13 6.12
CA LEU A 546 -16.40 -49.59 7.46
C LEU A 546 -16.76 -50.67 8.51
N PRO A 547 -17.57 -51.72 8.22
CA PRO A 547 -17.91 -52.73 9.21
C PRO A 547 -16.68 -53.48 9.78
N VAL A 548 -15.65 -53.70 8.94
CA VAL A 548 -14.42 -54.39 9.33
C VAL A 548 -13.58 -53.53 10.30
N LEU A 549 -13.64 -52.20 10.12
CA LEU A 549 -12.91 -51.22 10.92
C LEU A 549 -13.62 -50.93 12.26
N SER A 550 -14.95 -51.10 12.32
CA SER A 550 -15.73 -50.96 13.56
C SER A 550 -15.65 -52.16 14.51
N CYS A 551 -15.26 -53.35 14.04
CA CYS A 551 -15.26 -54.59 14.83
C CYS A 551 -14.03 -54.78 15.75
N GLN A 552 -13.20 -53.76 15.96
CA GLN A 552 -12.04 -53.84 16.86
C GLN A 552 -12.41 -53.51 18.31
N GLY A 553 -12.75 -54.56 19.09
CA GLY A 553 -12.67 -54.57 20.55
C GLY A 553 -13.63 -53.64 21.31
N THR A 554 -14.83 -54.13 21.61
CA THR A 554 -15.68 -53.54 22.64
C THR A 554 -15.12 -53.88 24.02
N ALA A 555 -14.55 -52.89 24.70
CA ALA A 555 -14.19 -53.03 26.11
C ALA A 555 -15.41 -52.67 26.96
N MET A 556 -15.87 -53.59 27.81
CA MET A 556 -16.85 -53.24 28.84
C MET A 556 -16.08 -52.66 30.02
N GLU A 557 -16.07 -51.33 30.15
CA GLU A 557 -15.60 -50.68 31.36
C GLU A 557 -16.61 -50.98 32.47
N ARG A 558 -16.15 -51.60 33.56
CA ARG A 558 -17.00 -52.12 34.64
C ARG A 558 -16.70 -51.39 35.95
N ASN A 559 -17.64 -51.49 36.86
CA ASN A 559 -17.57 -50.94 38.20
C ASN A 559 -17.50 -49.41 38.17
N LEU A 560 -18.43 -48.82 37.40
CA LEU A 560 -18.67 -47.38 37.36
C LEU A 560 -19.82 -47.00 38.31
N PHE A 561 -19.79 -45.78 38.83
CA PHE A 561 -20.89 -45.21 39.64
C PHE A 561 -22.13 -44.89 38.80
N PHE A 562 -21.95 -44.60 37.50
CA PHE A 562 -22.99 -44.33 36.51
C PHE A 562 -22.53 -44.87 35.15
N GLY A 563 -23.45 -45.31 34.30
CA GLY A 563 -23.13 -45.87 32.99
C GLY A 563 -24.35 -46.26 32.17
N SER A 564 -24.11 -46.60 30.91
CA SER A 564 -25.13 -46.91 29.90
C SER A 564 -25.81 -48.28 30.07
N GLN A 565 -25.20 -49.20 30.83
CA GLN A 565 -25.81 -50.46 31.23
C GLN A 565 -25.52 -50.77 32.71
N MET A 566 -26.35 -51.61 33.32
CA MET A 566 -26.17 -52.06 34.71
C MET A 566 -25.45 -53.41 34.73
N ASN A 567 -24.35 -53.49 35.49
CA ASN A 567 -23.60 -54.72 35.66
C ASN A 567 -24.22 -55.56 36.79
N TYR A 568 -25.19 -56.41 36.46
CA TYR A 568 -25.87 -57.29 37.42
C TYR A 568 -24.91 -58.15 38.27
N GLN A 569 -23.72 -58.50 37.75
CA GLN A 569 -22.71 -59.25 38.48
C GLN A 569 -22.00 -58.42 39.57
N ALA A 570 -22.08 -57.09 39.54
CA ALA A 570 -21.46 -56.18 40.51
C ALA A 570 -22.46 -55.60 41.53
N LEU A 571 -23.73 -56.04 41.55
CA LEU A 571 -24.76 -55.53 42.47
C LEU A 571 -24.40 -55.61 43.96
N TYR A 572 -23.43 -56.44 44.34
CA TYR A 572 -22.94 -56.59 45.71
C TYR A 572 -21.79 -55.63 46.09
N ASP A 573 -21.25 -54.82 45.17
CA ASP A 573 -20.14 -53.89 45.46
C ASP A 573 -20.58 -52.83 46.50
N PRO A 574 -20.01 -52.83 47.73
CA PRO A 574 -20.38 -51.86 48.76
C PRO A 574 -20.12 -50.40 48.36
N GLY A 575 -19.22 -50.17 47.40
CA GLY A 575 -18.93 -48.87 46.81
C GLY A 575 -19.98 -48.40 45.79
N LYS A 576 -21.10 -49.13 45.60
CA LYS A 576 -22.20 -48.79 44.67
C LYS A 576 -21.76 -48.64 43.20
N ARG A 577 -20.62 -49.21 42.84
CA ARG A 577 -20.06 -49.21 41.49
C ARG A 577 -20.69 -50.33 40.65
N ILE A 578 -21.97 -50.15 40.34
CA ILE A 578 -22.84 -51.19 39.75
C ILE A 578 -23.12 -51.01 38.25
N PHE A 579 -22.54 -49.99 37.61
CA PHE A 579 -22.74 -49.72 36.18
C PHE A 579 -21.55 -50.13 35.32
N CYS A 580 -21.79 -50.26 34.02
CA CYS A 580 -20.78 -50.41 33.00
C CYS A 580 -21.03 -49.49 31.80
N ASN A 581 -19.95 -49.18 31.08
CA ASN A 581 -19.98 -48.51 29.79
C ASN A 581 -19.35 -49.38 28.72
N LEU A 582 -19.89 -49.27 27.50
CA LEU A 582 -19.46 -50.04 26.35
C LEU A 582 -18.46 -49.19 25.55
N GLU A 583 -17.20 -49.14 26.00
CA GLU A 583 -16.12 -48.46 25.28
C GLU A 583 -15.88 -49.15 23.93
N VAL A 584 -16.27 -48.49 22.85
CA VAL A 584 -15.82 -48.85 21.51
C VAL A 584 -14.40 -48.32 21.34
N ARG A 585 -13.39 -49.12 21.65
CA ARG A 585 -11.97 -48.72 21.64
C ARG A 585 -11.40 -48.60 20.21
N LYS A 586 -11.91 -47.62 19.48
CA LYS A 586 -11.44 -47.22 18.13
C LYS A 586 -10.00 -46.71 18.16
N LYS A 587 -9.02 -47.61 18.15
CA LYS A 587 -7.63 -47.28 17.79
C LYS A 587 -7.12 -48.19 16.69
N ILE A 588 -7.53 -47.85 15.46
CA ILE A 588 -7.02 -48.46 14.23
C ILE A 588 -5.51 -48.26 14.22
N ASN A 589 -4.77 -49.34 14.42
CA ASN A 589 -3.36 -49.29 14.79
C ASN A 589 -2.46 -49.43 13.55
N THR A 590 -2.80 -48.68 12.50
CA THR A 590 -2.28 -48.84 11.14
C THR A 590 -1.87 -47.50 10.54
N ALA A 591 -0.62 -47.39 10.12
CA ALA A 591 -0.13 -46.29 9.29
C ALA A 591 0.18 -46.79 7.88
N VAL A 592 -0.12 -45.96 6.88
CA VAL A 592 0.04 -46.27 5.46
C VAL A 592 1.00 -45.28 4.82
N ALA A 593 1.87 -45.76 3.95
CA ALA A 593 2.57 -44.95 2.98
C ALA A 593 2.26 -45.45 1.57
N LEU A 594 2.22 -44.53 0.60
CA LEU A 594 2.10 -44.80 -0.82
C LEU A 594 3.25 -44.12 -1.55
N LEU A 595 3.99 -44.89 -2.33
CA LEU A 595 5.07 -44.42 -3.19
C LEU A 595 4.66 -44.61 -4.65
N ILE A 596 4.77 -43.53 -5.44
CA ILE A 596 4.34 -43.49 -6.83
C ILE A 596 5.57 -43.24 -7.71
N ASP A 597 5.85 -44.16 -8.60
CA ASP A 597 6.81 -43.95 -9.67
C ASP A 597 6.27 -42.90 -10.64
N MET A 598 7.08 -41.87 -10.89
CA MET A 598 6.80 -40.78 -11.81
C MET A 598 7.78 -40.79 -12.98
N SER A 599 8.47 -41.89 -13.27
CA SER A 599 9.35 -41.99 -14.44
C SER A 599 8.59 -41.99 -15.77
N GLY A 600 9.28 -41.69 -16.87
CA GLY A 600 8.68 -41.55 -18.20
C GLY A 600 8.04 -42.81 -18.79
N SER A 601 8.23 -44.00 -18.20
CA SER A 601 7.49 -45.22 -18.55
C SER A 601 6.03 -45.14 -18.09
N MET A 602 5.76 -44.51 -16.95
CA MET A 602 4.45 -44.35 -16.33
C MET A 602 3.51 -43.38 -17.09
N MET A 603 3.84 -42.98 -18.32
CA MET A 603 3.06 -42.03 -19.12
C MET A 603 1.62 -42.49 -19.44
N ASP A 604 0.86 -41.55 -20.01
CA ASP A 604 -0.52 -41.72 -20.47
C ASP A 604 -1.50 -42.29 -19.44
N GLN A 605 -1.93 -43.55 -19.60
CA GLN A 605 -2.97 -44.16 -18.78
C GLN A 605 -2.44 -44.66 -17.43
N ARG A 606 -1.15 -45.00 -17.35
CA ARG A 606 -0.52 -45.54 -16.13
C ARG A 606 -0.55 -44.48 -15.01
N ILE A 607 -0.02 -43.27 -15.26
CA ILE A 607 -0.06 -42.18 -14.29
C ILE A 607 -1.49 -41.67 -14.01
N LYS A 608 -2.41 -41.70 -14.99
CA LYS A 608 -3.83 -41.36 -14.74
C LYS A 608 -4.47 -42.29 -13.70
N GLN A 609 -4.25 -43.60 -13.82
CA GLN A 609 -4.79 -44.58 -12.87
C GLN A 609 -4.03 -44.58 -11.53
N ALA A 610 -2.73 -44.30 -11.53
CA ALA A 610 -1.96 -44.07 -10.31
C ALA A 610 -2.49 -42.87 -9.50
N ARG A 611 -2.78 -41.73 -10.14
CA ARG A 611 -3.45 -40.56 -9.51
C ARG A 611 -4.81 -40.94 -8.94
N LEU A 612 -5.66 -41.61 -9.73
CA LEU A 612 -7.01 -42.00 -9.28
C LEU A 612 -6.96 -42.95 -8.07
N CYS A 613 -6.05 -43.93 -8.09
CA CYS A 613 -5.80 -44.82 -6.95
C CYS A 613 -5.31 -44.03 -5.72
N ALA A 614 -4.34 -43.13 -5.89
CA ALA A 614 -3.79 -42.31 -4.82
C ALA A 614 -4.86 -41.42 -4.16
N LEU A 615 -5.71 -40.75 -4.95
CA LEU A 615 -6.85 -39.96 -4.44
C LEU A 615 -7.87 -40.85 -3.71
N CYS A 616 -8.22 -42.02 -4.24
CA CYS A 616 -9.12 -42.96 -3.57
C CYS A 616 -8.54 -43.49 -2.25
N LEU A 617 -7.23 -43.80 -2.21
CA LEU A 617 -6.53 -44.28 -1.02
C LEU A 617 -6.43 -43.17 0.05
N TYR A 618 -6.19 -41.93 -0.39
CA TYR A 618 -6.16 -40.74 0.45
C TYR A 618 -7.52 -40.48 1.12
N GLU A 619 -8.58 -40.36 0.32
CA GLU A 619 -9.97 -40.19 0.81
C GLU A 619 -10.41 -41.35 1.71
N PHE A 620 -10.04 -42.59 1.38
CA PHE A 620 -10.31 -43.73 2.25
C PHE A 620 -9.61 -43.62 3.60
N CYS A 621 -8.29 -43.43 3.62
CA CYS A 621 -7.53 -43.39 4.87
C CYS A 621 -7.94 -42.20 5.74
N ARG A 622 -8.10 -41.00 5.14
CA ARG A 622 -8.60 -39.81 5.85
C ARG A 622 -10.01 -40.01 6.41
N SER A 623 -10.96 -40.56 5.64
CA SER A 623 -12.34 -40.80 6.12
C SER A 623 -12.48 -41.91 7.16
N VAL A 624 -11.43 -42.70 7.40
CA VAL A 624 -11.35 -43.76 8.41
C VAL A 624 -10.52 -43.36 9.63
N GLY A 625 -9.65 -42.35 9.52
CA GLY A 625 -8.69 -41.96 10.55
C GLY A 625 -7.37 -42.75 10.53
N ILE A 626 -7.03 -43.35 9.38
CA ILE A 626 -5.72 -43.97 9.14
C ILE A 626 -4.73 -42.87 8.69
N PRO A 627 -3.59 -42.67 9.38
CA PRO A 627 -2.52 -41.80 8.90
C PRO A 627 -1.97 -42.33 7.57
N ILE A 628 -1.94 -41.46 6.56
CA ILE A 628 -1.42 -41.77 5.23
C ILE A 628 -0.32 -40.78 4.83
N LEU A 629 0.76 -41.29 4.25
CA LEU A 629 1.86 -40.56 3.65
C LEU A 629 1.85 -40.86 2.14
N ILE A 630 1.94 -39.86 1.26
CA ILE A 630 1.98 -40.07 -0.19
C ILE A 630 3.17 -39.30 -0.78
N TYR A 631 4.04 -40.02 -1.48
CA TYR A 631 5.20 -39.49 -2.16
C TYR A 631 5.28 -39.98 -3.60
N GLY A 632 5.82 -39.14 -4.48
CA GLY A 632 6.18 -39.50 -5.85
C GLY A 632 7.68 -39.37 -6.10
N HIS A 633 8.26 -40.15 -7.01
CA HIS A 633 9.69 -40.04 -7.34
C HIS A 633 10.01 -40.15 -8.83
N HIS A 634 11.04 -39.41 -9.25
CA HIS A 634 11.73 -39.60 -10.52
C HIS A 634 13.19 -39.13 -10.38
N THR A 635 13.98 -39.38 -11.41
CA THR A 635 15.36 -38.91 -11.57
C THR A 635 15.49 -38.10 -12.85
N ASP A 636 16.58 -37.34 -12.99
CA ASP A 636 16.90 -36.62 -14.23
C ASP A 636 16.81 -37.54 -15.48
N ASN A 637 16.32 -37.00 -16.61
CA ASN A 637 16.12 -37.69 -17.90
C ASN A 637 17.43 -38.07 -18.61
N LYS A 638 18.56 -38.14 -17.89
CA LYS A 638 19.91 -38.29 -18.42
C LYS A 638 20.66 -39.34 -17.61
N GLN A 639 21.30 -40.27 -18.31
CA GLN A 639 22.24 -41.21 -17.68
C GLN A 639 23.61 -40.53 -17.52
N TYR A 640 24.21 -40.67 -16.35
CA TYR A 640 25.50 -40.06 -16.01
C TYR A 640 26.59 -41.12 -15.81
N ARG A 641 27.80 -40.85 -16.30
CA ARG A 641 29.00 -41.68 -16.03
C ARG A 641 29.45 -41.67 -14.55
N ARG A 642 28.87 -40.79 -13.73
CA ARG A 642 29.11 -40.69 -12.28
C ARG A 642 27.78 -40.49 -11.57
N VAL A 643 27.46 -41.40 -10.64
CA VAL A 643 26.24 -41.39 -9.82
C VAL A 643 26.03 -40.07 -9.07
N GLN A 644 27.12 -39.38 -8.67
CA GLN A 644 27.12 -38.07 -8.01
C GLN A 644 26.50 -36.93 -8.84
N ASN A 645 26.40 -37.09 -10.16
CA ASN A 645 25.85 -36.06 -11.05
C ASN A 645 24.33 -36.18 -11.20
N GLU A 646 23.73 -37.30 -10.76
CA GLU A 646 22.31 -37.56 -10.90
C GLU A 646 21.53 -37.09 -9.67
N THR A 647 20.33 -36.56 -9.91
CA THR A 647 19.39 -36.06 -8.91
C THR A 647 18.19 -36.99 -8.81
N VAL A 648 17.85 -37.40 -7.59
CA VAL A 648 16.57 -38.03 -7.25
C VAL A 648 15.64 -36.94 -6.71
N TYR A 649 14.50 -36.77 -7.36
CA TYR A 649 13.45 -35.85 -6.92
C TYR A 649 12.39 -36.60 -6.12
N LEU A 650 12.13 -36.14 -4.90
CA LEU A 650 11.15 -36.72 -3.98
C LEU A 650 10.01 -35.72 -3.79
N HIS A 651 8.87 -35.98 -4.43
CA HIS A 651 7.69 -35.13 -4.33
C HIS A 651 6.88 -35.47 -3.08
N SER A 652 6.78 -34.55 -2.11
CA SER A 652 5.83 -34.64 -0.99
C SER A 652 4.44 -34.27 -1.51
N LEU A 653 3.56 -35.27 -1.63
CA LEU A 653 2.22 -35.13 -2.21
C LEU A 653 1.13 -35.07 -1.13
N ALA A 654 1.30 -35.85 -0.07
CA ALA A 654 0.54 -35.73 1.18
C ALA A 654 1.37 -36.22 2.35
N GLU A 655 1.26 -35.55 3.50
CA GLU A 655 1.94 -35.94 4.74
C GLU A 655 0.95 -36.60 5.71
N PHE A 656 1.47 -37.18 6.81
CA PHE A 656 0.60 -37.82 7.81
C PHE A 656 -0.45 -36.88 8.40
N ASP A 657 -0.12 -35.59 8.52
CA ASP A 657 -1.07 -34.52 8.84
C ASP A 657 -1.84 -34.05 7.59
N ALA A 658 -3.07 -33.59 7.76
CA ALA A 658 -3.94 -33.18 6.65
C ALA A 658 -3.72 -31.72 6.23
N ASP A 659 -3.44 -31.52 4.95
CA ASP A 659 -3.46 -30.23 4.26
C ASP A 659 -4.58 -30.23 3.21
N CYS A 660 -5.28 -29.11 3.07
CA CYS A 660 -6.35 -28.93 2.08
C CYS A 660 -5.81 -28.99 0.62
N ASN A 661 -4.52 -28.77 0.43
CA ASN A 661 -3.84 -28.78 -0.87
C ASN A 661 -3.36 -30.16 -1.32
N ASP A 662 -3.35 -31.18 -0.44
CA ASP A 662 -2.85 -32.53 -0.77
C ASP A 662 -3.54 -33.11 -2.01
N LYS A 663 -4.87 -32.91 -2.16
CA LYS A 663 -5.60 -33.36 -3.36
C LYS A 663 -5.13 -32.70 -4.66
N TYR A 664 -4.67 -31.44 -4.61
CA TYR A 664 -4.14 -30.75 -5.77
C TYR A 664 -2.72 -31.20 -6.11
N ARG A 665 -1.88 -31.50 -5.11
CA ARG A 665 -0.57 -32.13 -5.31
C ARG A 665 -0.72 -33.51 -5.97
N ILE A 666 -1.62 -34.35 -5.45
CA ILE A 666 -1.88 -35.70 -6.00
C ILE A 666 -2.51 -35.64 -7.41
N ALA A 667 -3.37 -34.67 -7.70
CA ALA A 667 -3.86 -34.42 -9.07
C ALA A 667 -2.81 -33.76 -9.99
N GLY A 668 -1.80 -33.11 -9.40
CA GLY A 668 -0.70 -32.44 -10.08
C GLY A 668 0.29 -33.39 -10.74
N ILE A 669 0.61 -34.52 -10.10
CA ILE A 669 1.59 -35.56 -10.52
C ILE A 669 1.66 -35.73 -12.04
N GLU A 670 2.83 -35.55 -12.65
CA GLU A 670 3.12 -35.87 -14.05
C GLU A 670 4.34 -36.80 -14.15
N ALA A 671 4.45 -37.54 -15.25
CA ALA A 671 5.51 -38.53 -15.45
C ALA A 671 6.65 -37.95 -16.29
N ASP A 672 7.89 -38.08 -15.82
CA ASP A 672 9.10 -37.49 -16.39
C ASP A 672 10.36 -38.28 -15.97
N GLY A 673 11.39 -38.31 -16.81
CA GLY A 673 12.70 -38.88 -16.45
C GLY A 673 12.74 -40.39 -16.21
N CYS A 674 13.55 -40.83 -15.23
CA CYS A 674 13.80 -42.24 -14.88
C CYS A 674 13.55 -42.51 -13.37
N ASN A 675 13.83 -43.71 -12.86
CA ASN A 675 13.52 -44.12 -11.49
C ASN A 675 14.72 -44.74 -10.75
N ARG A 676 14.93 -44.34 -9.49
CA ARG A 676 15.83 -44.97 -8.50
C ARG A 676 15.06 -45.23 -7.21
N ASP A 677 14.24 -46.28 -7.25
CA ASP A 677 13.23 -46.57 -6.23
C ASP A 677 13.86 -46.73 -4.85
N GLY A 678 15.01 -47.41 -4.73
CA GLY A 678 15.68 -47.66 -3.46
C GLY A 678 15.90 -46.41 -2.60
N ALA A 679 16.29 -45.27 -3.19
CA ALA A 679 16.44 -44.01 -2.47
C ALA A 679 15.10 -43.47 -1.94
N ALA A 680 14.04 -43.57 -2.73
CA ALA A 680 12.70 -43.11 -2.34
C ALA A 680 12.05 -44.04 -1.30
N ILE A 681 12.27 -45.36 -1.44
CA ILE A 681 11.84 -46.40 -0.51
C ILE A 681 12.52 -46.23 0.84
N ILE A 682 13.83 -45.96 0.88
CA ILE A 682 14.55 -45.67 2.13
C ILE A 682 13.92 -44.46 2.83
N PHE A 683 13.77 -43.33 2.14
CA PHE A 683 13.26 -42.10 2.74
C PHE A 683 11.83 -42.25 3.31
N VAL A 684 10.91 -42.78 2.51
CA VAL A 684 9.52 -42.99 2.92
C VAL A 684 9.41 -44.10 3.96
N GLY A 685 10.26 -45.12 3.87
CA GLY A 685 10.38 -46.20 4.85
C GLY A 685 10.84 -45.70 6.23
N GLU A 686 11.84 -44.81 6.31
CA GLU A 686 12.26 -44.21 7.57
C GLU A 686 11.20 -43.26 8.15
N LYS A 687 10.54 -42.43 7.32
CA LYS A 687 9.39 -41.61 7.78
C LYS A 687 8.24 -42.47 8.32
N LEU A 688 7.95 -43.61 7.68
CA LEU A 688 6.96 -44.58 8.17
C LEU A 688 7.46 -45.32 9.43
N ALA A 689 8.76 -45.59 9.58
CA ALA A 689 9.32 -46.26 10.76
C ALA A 689 9.12 -45.45 12.05
N LYS A 690 9.23 -44.11 11.98
CA LYS A 690 8.99 -43.18 13.11
C LYS A 690 7.55 -43.26 13.69
N ARG A 691 6.58 -43.78 12.94
CA ARG A 691 5.16 -43.81 13.35
C ARG A 691 4.90 -44.74 14.56
N PRO A 692 4.07 -44.35 15.54
CA PRO A 692 3.74 -45.19 16.70
C PRO A 692 2.81 -46.39 16.37
N GLU A 693 2.19 -46.40 15.19
CA GLU A 693 1.28 -47.48 14.78
C GLU A 693 1.99 -48.84 14.63
N LYS A 694 1.33 -49.92 15.09
CA LYS A 694 1.88 -51.29 15.09
C LYS A 694 1.95 -51.89 13.69
N ILE A 695 0.93 -51.66 12.86
CA ILE A 695 0.87 -52.12 11.48
C ILE A 695 1.37 -50.97 10.59
N LYS A 696 2.43 -51.21 9.82
CA LYS A 696 3.01 -50.24 8.89
C LYS A 696 2.99 -50.84 7.48
N LEU A 697 2.25 -50.23 6.57
CA LEU A 697 2.10 -50.70 5.18
C LEU A 697 2.72 -49.68 4.23
N LEU A 698 3.73 -50.08 3.45
CA LEU A 698 4.29 -49.28 2.37
C LEU A 698 3.82 -49.86 1.04
N PHE A 699 2.92 -49.15 0.37
CA PHE A 699 2.51 -49.44 -0.99
C PHE A 699 3.44 -48.78 -2.00
N LEU A 700 3.73 -49.46 -3.10
CA LEU A 700 4.50 -48.94 -4.22
C LEU A 700 3.70 -49.14 -5.51
N ILE A 701 3.70 -48.14 -6.39
CA ILE A 701 3.10 -48.21 -7.74
C ILE A 701 4.19 -47.87 -8.76
N SER A 702 4.56 -48.84 -9.61
CA SER A 702 5.48 -48.68 -10.75
C SER A 702 5.11 -49.67 -11.86
N ASP A 703 5.61 -49.45 -13.07
CA ASP A 703 5.35 -50.27 -14.25
C ASP A 703 6.52 -51.17 -14.68
N GLY A 704 7.71 -51.02 -14.09
CA GLY A 704 8.90 -51.78 -14.50
C GLY A 704 9.99 -51.89 -13.43
N PHE A 705 11.22 -52.19 -13.88
CA PHE A 705 12.42 -52.22 -13.03
C PHE A 705 13.09 -50.85 -12.87
N PRO A 706 13.89 -50.63 -11.80
CA PRO A 706 14.69 -49.43 -11.66
C PRO A 706 15.65 -49.20 -12.83
N ASN A 707 15.69 -47.96 -13.30
CA ASN A 707 16.20 -47.59 -14.61
C ASN A 707 17.14 -46.38 -14.56
N ALA A 708 17.93 -46.23 -13.49
CA ALA A 708 18.80 -45.05 -13.27
C ALA A 708 20.28 -45.30 -13.64
N SER A 709 21.17 -44.32 -13.45
CA SER A 709 22.60 -44.48 -13.76
C SER A 709 23.25 -45.45 -12.77
N CYS A 710 23.96 -46.47 -13.29
CA CYS A 710 24.58 -47.54 -12.49
C CYS A 710 23.60 -48.21 -11.51
N TYR A 711 22.31 -48.27 -11.86
CA TYR A 711 21.27 -48.85 -11.00
C TYR A 711 20.17 -49.47 -11.86
N ARG A 712 20.47 -50.67 -12.39
CA ARG A 712 19.62 -51.44 -13.33
C ARG A 712 19.85 -52.94 -13.13
N GLY A 713 18.88 -53.76 -13.54
CA GLY A 713 19.03 -55.22 -13.57
C GLY A 713 19.39 -55.84 -12.21
N LYS A 714 20.29 -56.84 -12.20
CA LYS A 714 20.62 -57.63 -10.99
C LYS A 714 21.18 -56.83 -9.83
N GLU A 715 21.89 -55.73 -10.09
CA GLU A 715 22.43 -54.86 -9.04
C GLU A 715 21.29 -54.13 -8.30
N ALA A 716 20.29 -53.65 -9.03
CA ALA A 716 19.07 -53.08 -8.47
C ALA A 716 18.15 -54.15 -7.83
N GLU A 717 18.06 -55.36 -8.40
CA GLU A 717 17.32 -56.49 -7.83
C GLU A 717 17.84 -56.87 -6.44
N ALA A 718 19.17 -56.92 -6.27
CA ALA A 718 19.83 -57.21 -5.00
C ALA A 718 19.68 -56.08 -3.96
N ASP A 719 19.85 -54.82 -4.38
CA ASP A 719 19.68 -53.65 -3.52
C ASP A 719 18.23 -53.51 -3.02
N LEU A 720 17.23 -53.68 -3.88
CA LEU A 720 15.82 -53.65 -3.47
C LEU A 720 15.47 -54.79 -2.50
N LEU A 721 16.05 -55.99 -2.66
CA LEU A 721 15.91 -57.08 -1.70
C LEU A 721 16.53 -56.70 -0.34
N GLN A 722 17.72 -56.12 -0.32
CA GLN A 722 18.39 -55.67 0.91
C GLN A 722 17.60 -54.55 1.63
N ILE A 723 17.06 -53.59 0.89
CA ILE A 723 16.22 -52.51 1.42
C ILE A 723 14.91 -53.08 1.97
N LYS A 724 14.27 -54.01 1.26
CA LYS A 724 13.07 -54.70 1.73
C LYS A 724 13.31 -55.42 3.05
N GLU A 725 14.39 -56.19 3.16
CA GLU A 725 14.76 -56.83 4.43
C GLU A 725 15.02 -55.81 5.55
N LYS A 726 15.66 -54.66 5.26
CA LYS A 726 15.91 -53.59 6.24
C LYS A 726 14.59 -53.01 6.78
N LEU A 727 13.58 -52.84 5.93
CA LEU A 727 12.26 -52.32 6.31
C LEU A 727 11.37 -53.38 6.98
N GLU A 728 11.43 -54.64 6.55
CA GLU A 728 10.73 -55.76 7.22
C GLU A 728 11.25 -55.96 8.66
N LYS A 729 12.56 -55.82 8.89
CA LYS A 729 13.18 -55.78 10.24
C LYS A 729 12.64 -54.60 11.09
N LYS A 730 12.21 -53.50 10.46
CA LYS A 730 11.50 -52.35 11.09
C LYS A 730 9.97 -52.54 11.19
N ARG A 731 9.46 -53.75 10.92
CA ARG A 731 8.02 -54.11 10.90
C ARG A 731 7.17 -53.36 9.88
N ILE A 732 7.79 -52.93 8.77
CA ILE A 732 7.09 -52.36 7.61
C ILE A 732 6.84 -53.48 6.60
N THR A 733 5.58 -53.67 6.20
CA THR A 733 5.22 -54.60 5.12
C THR A 733 5.22 -53.84 3.79
N MET A 734 6.06 -54.25 2.86
CA MET A 734 6.11 -53.68 1.51
C MET A 734 5.14 -54.40 0.56
N LEU A 735 4.39 -53.62 -0.22
CA LEU A 735 3.26 -54.07 -1.04
C LEU A 735 3.36 -53.42 -2.44
N MET A 736 3.73 -54.20 -3.45
CA MET A 736 4.09 -53.72 -4.79
C MET A 736 2.95 -53.95 -5.80
N ALA A 737 2.47 -52.86 -6.39
CA ALA A 737 1.42 -52.84 -7.40
C ALA A 737 2.06 -52.59 -8.79
N ALA A 738 2.19 -53.65 -9.60
CA ALA A 738 2.89 -53.59 -10.89
C ALA A 738 1.93 -53.28 -12.06
N ILE A 739 2.34 -52.34 -12.93
CA ILE A 739 1.54 -51.76 -14.03
C ILE A 739 2.18 -52.01 -15.42
N GLY A 740 2.77 -53.18 -15.63
CA GLY A 740 3.48 -53.46 -16.88
C GLY A 740 3.78 -54.94 -17.18
N GLU A 741 4.78 -55.16 -18.03
CA GLU A 741 5.17 -56.46 -18.58
C GLU A 741 6.26 -57.17 -17.73
N ASP A 742 7.05 -56.42 -16.95
CA ASP A 742 8.17 -56.91 -16.10
C ASP A 742 7.74 -57.77 -14.88
N LYS A 743 6.51 -58.30 -14.90
CA LYS A 743 5.81 -58.96 -13.79
C LYS A 743 6.62 -60.02 -13.08
N GLU A 744 7.22 -60.95 -13.83
CA GLU A 744 7.97 -62.08 -13.26
C GLU A 744 9.15 -61.61 -12.40
N ALA A 745 9.85 -60.58 -12.86
CA ALA A 745 11.02 -60.05 -12.15
C ALA A 745 10.59 -59.28 -10.89
N ILE A 746 9.50 -58.52 -10.96
CA ILE A 746 8.95 -57.79 -9.79
C ILE A 746 8.44 -58.81 -8.75
N GLN A 747 7.82 -59.90 -9.20
CA GLN A 747 7.37 -61.00 -8.34
C GLN A 747 8.52 -61.69 -7.59
N ARG A 748 9.73 -61.81 -8.19
CA ARG A 748 10.91 -62.38 -7.49
C ARG A 748 11.33 -61.56 -6.26
N ILE A 749 11.28 -60.22 -6.36
CA ILE A 749 11.61 -59.30 -5.26
C ILE A 749 10.50 -59.33 -4.19
N TYR A 750 9.26 -59.07 -4.61
CA TYR A 750 8.18 -58.76 -3.67
C TYR A 750 7.45 -59.99 -3.13
N LYS A 751 7.45 -61.12 -3.85
CA LYS A 751 6.89 -62.42 -3.43
C LYS A 751 5.43 -62.28 -2.99
N GLU A 752 5.08 -62.59 -1.73
CA GLU A 752 3.71 -62.45 -1.21
C GLU A 752 3.17 -61.00 -1.19
N GLY A 753 4.05 -60.00 -1.29
CA GLY A 753 3.69 -58.59 -1.39
C GLY A 753 3.42 -58.10 -2.82
N PHE A 754 3.52 -58.96 -3.84
CA PHE A 754 3.28 -58.61 -5.25
C PHE A 754 1.79 -58.63 -5.61
N PHE A 755 1.36 -57.64 -6.38
CA PHE A 755 0.05 -57.58 -7.02
C PHE A 755 0.21 -57.34 -8.52
N ASP A 756 -0.35 -58.24 -9.32
CA ASP A 756 -0.56 -58.05 -10.76
C ASP A 756 -1.81 -57.17 -10.97
N ILE A 757 -1.64 -56.01 -11.62
CA ILE A 757 -2.75 -55.16 -12.08
C ILE A 757 -2.76 -55.17 -13.61
N SER A 758 -3.24 -56.28 -14.17
CA SER A 758 -3.55 -56.40 -15.60
C SER A 758 -4.75 -55.55 -16.02
N ASP A 759 -5.72 -55.35 -15.12
CA ASP A 759 -6.82 -54.40 -15.28
C ASP A 759 -6.57 -53.17 -14.39
N LEU A 760 -6.15 -52.08 -15.02
CA LEU A 760 -5.83 -50.81 -14.34
C LEU A 760 -7.03 -50.20 -13.61
N GLU A 761 -8.27 -50.51 -14.00
CA GLU A 761 -9.47 -50.01 -13.33
C GLU A 761 -9.72 -50.69 -11.98
N GLN A 762 -9.10 -51.85 -11.71
CA GLN A 762 -9.13 -52.47 -10.37
C GLN A 762 -8.19 -51.80 -9.37
N LEU A 763 -7.18 -51.04 -9.83
CA LEU A 763 -6.12 -50.48 -8.97
C LEU A 763 -6.66 -49.71 -7.74
N PRO A 764 -7.67 -48.80 -7.86
CA PRO A 764 -8.24 -48.10 -6.71
C PRO A 764 -8.98 -49.04 -5.74
N TYR A 765 -9.51 -50.17 -6.22
CA TYR A 765 -10.22 -51.16 -5.42
C TYR A 765 -9.30 -52.19 -4.75
N ILE A 766 -8.07 -52.40 -5.22
CA ILE A 766 -7.16 -53.43 -4.69
C ILE A 766 -6.50 -52.97 -3.38
N LEU A 767 -5.86 -51.79 -3.36
CA LEU A 767 -5.02 -51.39 -2.21
C LEU A 767 -5.82 -51.30 -0.88
N PRO A 768 -7.02 -50.69 -0.83
CA PRO A 768 -7.81 -50.66 0.41
C PRO A 768 -8.32 -52.04 0.87
N LYS A 769 -8.51 -53.01 -0.05
CA LYS A 769 -8.80 -54.41 0.35
C LYS A 769 -7.59 -55.04 1.04
N GLN A 770 -6.36 -54.72 0.61
CA GLN A 770 -5.15 -55.22 1.26
C GLN A 770 -4.96 -54.58 2.64
N ILE A 771 -5.24 -53.29 2.81
CA ILE A 771 -5.26 -52.64 4.14
C ILE A 771 -6.14 -53.44 5.11
N LEU A 772 -7.36 -53.83 4.70
CA LEU A 772 -8.22 -54.68 5.54
C LEU A 772 -7.66 -56.08 5.82
N LYS A 773 -6.97 -56.70 4.86
CA LYS A 773 -6.35 -58.03 5.04
C LYS A 773 -5.32 -58.01 6.18
N TYR A 774 -4.59 -56.91 6.33
CA TYR A 774 -3.63 -56.72 7.43
C TYR A 774 -4.28 -56.21 8.73
N ILE A 775 -5.35 -55.42 8.67
CA ILE A 775 -6.13 -54.98 9.86
C ILE A 775 -6.90 -56.15 10.53
N ARG A 776 -7.15 -57.24 9.79
CA ARG A 776 -7.79 -58.48 10.27
C ARG A 776 -6.81 -59.54 10.82
N ARG A 777 -5.50 -59.30 10.74
CA ARG A 777 -4.44 -60.20 11.21
C ARG A 777 -3.88 -59.74 12.56
#